data_AF-A0A497GA30-F1
#
_entry.id   AF-A0A497GA30-F1
#
_cell.length_a   1.000
_cell.length_b   1.000
_cell.length_c   1.000
_cell.angle_alpha   90.00
_cell.angle_beta   90.00
_cell.angle_gamma   90.00
#
_symmetry.space_group_name_H-M   'P 1'
#
loop_
_entity.id
_entity.type
_entity.pdbx_description
1 polymer ?
#
loop_
_entity_poly.entity_id
_entity_poly.type
_entity_poly.pdbx_seq_one_letter_code
_entity_poly.pdbx_strand_id
1 'polypeptide(L)'
;MELRGVYAYMFKKISLLLLSFILLSILIPFKFAESEGTPLFIVSVSVKDVNGNPVSGTKIIFYNWLNPAEHPIVVDTDDKGVFEGAIKKGAYLVYIVHLDKNGVIDYVPEKIELYRLCRESDKIEINATLYPSAQLKVEGDIMFVGGIWQGSLLIEVYDVNGNKISRILQGGAFSVEIEGERKTSFVSLIDTYGITIDRILIEKILNISIGGRKAFVPANIPLRIKVSYRVFDKRTNTIRTYSLYAGRVEEPLILSPGEISNIIDLTKVSIESSLSVVKQDISYSSQLLYEFESLGFYLPDELESLRKAERLMDEAIDLYASNGSYKFVIANLEKAYVITRDAIPRRLFFVKTVAMEGAIILPVFLAVFATVLAYYIFEEDKRKVFSFLIFYAVLLAMFMYIYPGFPILWRLNRTLFLIAVSSSFIFFAVLLFVVPRVIKEPELPGEIDVPGLISISFSLAKRYSKVRKLRTFITVFSIAVLIWAFTVLASFSQVYAKIYEGEIATYPHDLILVRRVVNGSQRPLNFELDTDILKSYNVSNIAYRVYNDPRVSLSIRIRFQDREYVIHGVVGLSPNEKDYTEITKFFNGNIEKFGEYGYITLPSKAYMQLGVKEEDDIVVSFECPGFEIQKMDLKVAGMFLENNYDQAQDPDGFPLKPFKMVKNKVVYVNSTDFVILNWKQILYEVFSGQKTSGIF
;
A
#
# COMPACT_ATOMS: atom_id res chain seq x y z
N MET A 1 -15.67 67.38 27.29
CA MET A 1 -14.30 67.84 26.91
C MET A 1 -13.18 66.92 27.43
N GLU A 2 -13.49 65.86 28.21
CA GLU A 2 -12.46 65.02 28.84
C GLU A 2 -12.06 63.73 28.08
N LEU A 3 -12.86 63.26 27.11
CA LEU A 3 -12.54 62.01 26.37
C LEU A 3 -11.44 62.16 25.31
N ARG A 4 -11.18 63.38 24.81
CA ARG A 4 -10.10 63.63 23.82
C ARG A 4 -8.69 63.61 24.45
N GLY A 5 -8.57 63.94 25.74
CA GLY A 5 -7.30 63.93 26.46
C GLY A 5 -6.80 62.50 26.73
N VAL A 6 -7.70 61.58 27.06
CA VAL A 6 -7.35 60.18 27.41
C VAL A 6 -6.88 59.40 26.19
N TYR A 7 -7.52 59.57 25.02
CA TYR A 7 -7.08 58.91 23.78
C TYR A 7 -5.74 59.45 23.28
N ALA A 8 -5.50 60.76 23.35
CA ALA A 8 -4.21 61.35 22.99
C ALA A 8 -3.08 60.89 23.94
N TYR A 9 -3.39 60.72 25.23
CA TYR A 9 -2.44 60.24 26.24
C TYR A 9 -2.13 58.74 26.09
N MET A 10 -3.13 57.92 25.80
CA MET A 10 -2.97 56.49 25.49
C MET A 10 -2.20 56.26 24.19
N PHE A 11 -2.50 57.03 23.13
CA PHE A 11 -1.79 56.91 21.85
C PHE A 11 -0.32 57.35 21.97
N LYS A 12 -0.03 58.38 22.76
CA LYS A 12 1.36 58.76 23.09
C LYS A 12 2.09 57.67 23.87
N LYS A 13 1.45 57.04 24.86
CA LYS A 13 2.06 55.93 25.63
C LYS A 13 2.27 54.68 24.79
N ILE A 14 1.32 54.33 23.92
CA ILE A 14 1.43 53.18 23.01
C ILE A 14 2.50 53.46 21.94
N SER A 15 2.55 54.68 21.40
CA SER A 15 3.61 55.09 20.48
C SER A 15 4.98 55.10 21.16
N LEU A 16 5.09 55.54 22.42
CA LEU A 16 6.34 55.47 23.19
C LEU A 16 6.75 54.02 23.50
N LEU A 17 5.78 53.15 23.79
CA LEU A 17 6.01 51.71 24.00
C LEU A 17 6.46 51.02 22.72
N LEU A 18 5.87 51.36 21.58
CA LEU A 18 6.28 50.87 20.27
C LEU A 18 7.65 51.42 19.88
N LEU A 19 7.94 52.69 20.13
CA LEU A 19 9.27 53.27 19.88
C LEU A 19 10.33 52.64 20.80
N SER A 20 9.97 52.39 22.06
CA SER A 20 10.80 51.67 23.04
C SER A 20 11.05 50.23 22.61
N PHE A 21 10.04 49.53 22.08
CA PHE A 21 10.18 48.15 21.60
C PHE A 21 10.99 48.08 20.31
N ILE A 22 10.85 49.07 19.43
CA ILE A 22 11.67 49.21 18.23
C ILE A 22 13.13 49.55 18.61
N LEU A 23 13.35 50.47 19.56
CA LEU A 23 14.70 50.73 20.10
C LEU A 23 15.30 49.51 20.79
N LEU A 24 14.50 48.73 21.53
CA LEU A 24 14.94 47.50 22.20
C LEU A 24 15.26 46.40 21.17
N SER A 25 14.54 46.34 20.05
CA SER A 25 14.84 45.42 18.95
C SER A 25 16.09 45.81 18.15
N ILE A 26 16.46 47.10 18.14
CA ILE A 26 17.72 47.60 17.57
C ILE A 26 18.90 47.42 18.56
N LEU A 27 18.62 47.28 19.85
CA LEU A 27 19.59 47.00 20.93
C LEU A 27 19.78 45.51 21.25
N ILE A 28 19.08 44.60 20.57
CA ILE A 28 19.59 43.24 20.44
C ILE A 28 20.91 43.41 19.70
N PRO A 29 22.06 42.99 20.25
CA PRO A 29 23.27 43.02 19.46
C PRO A 29 22.97 42.22 18.20
N PHE A 30 22.94 42.90 17.05
CA PHE A 30 23.57 42.34 15.88
C PHE A 30 24.91 41.88 16.42
N LYS A 31 25.04 40.58 16.69
CA LYS A 31 26.35 39.97 16.68
C LYS A 31 26.85 40.38 15.31
N PHE A 32 27.71 41.40 15.31
CA PHE A 32 28.72 41.52 14.29
C PHE A 32 29.17 40.07 14.09
N ALA A 33 28.97 39.57 12.88
CA ALA A 33 29.85 38.53 12.40
C ALA A 33 31.23 39.18 12.45
N GLU A 34 31.85 39.15 13.63
CA GLU A 34 33.28 39.06 13.69
C GLU A 34 33.59 37.93 12.72
N SER A 35 34.29 38.30 11.66
CA SER A 35 35.21 37.41 10.98
C SER A 35 36.25 36.95 12.00
N GLU A 36 35.83 36.24 13.05
CA GLU A 36 36.68 35.31 13.76
C GLU A 36 37.04 34.29 12.70
N GLY A 37 38.34 34.23 12.35
CA GLY A 37 38.85 33.20 11.48
C GLY A 37 38.31 31.87 11.99
N THR A 38 37.48 31.20 11.19
CA THR A 38 36.86 29.94 11.59
C THR A 38 37.97 29.02 12.09
N PRO A 39 37.92 28.54 13.34
CA PRO A 39 39.02 27.79 13.91
C PRO A 39 39.30 26.59 13.00
N LEU A 40 40.53 26.53 12.51
CA LEU A 40 41.01 25.44 11.67
C LEU A 40 41.59 24.36 12.60
N PHE A 41 41.46 23.09 12.20
CA PHE A 41 42.18 21.98 12.82
C PHE A 41 43.06 21.31 11.77
N ILE A 42 44.23 20.83 12.20
CA ILE A 42 45.22 20.22 11.33
C ILE A 42 44.88 18.74 11.15
N VAL A 43 44.77 18.32 9.90
CA VAL A 43 44.53 16.94 9.51
C VAL A 43 45.75 16.41 8.79
N SER A 44 46.32 15.33 9.31
CA SER A 44 47.37 14.56 8.65
C SER A 44 46.82 13.16 8.35
N VAL A 45 46.70 12.81 7.08
CA VAL A 45 46.22 11.50 6.62
C VAL A 45 47.35 10.79 5.87
N SER A 46 47.65 9.55 6.24
CA SER A 46 48.56 8.66 5.51
C SER A 46 47.77 7.44 5.05
N VAL A 47 47.73 7.19 3.74
CA VAL A 47 47.01 6.08 3.11
C VAL A 47 48.01 5.09 2.52
N LYS A 48 47.92 3.83 2.95
CA LYS A 48 48.76 2.73 2.45
C LYS A 48 47.90 1.53 2.05
N ASP A 49 48.43 0.66 1.19
CA ASP A 49 47.82 -0.64 0.92
C ASP A 49 48.15 -1.66 2.03
N VAL A 50 47.55 -2.84 1.95
CA VAL A 50 47.83 -3.97 2.86
C VAL A 50 49.29 -4.45 2.87
N ASN A 51 50.08 -4.11 1.85
CA ASN A 51 51.51 -4.45 1.76
C ASN A 51 52.41 -3.32 2.31
N GLY A 52 51.82 -2.19 2.74
CA GLY A 52 52.54 -1.02 3.25
C GLY A 52 52.99 -0.03 2.17
N ASN A 53 52.62 -0.22 0.91
CA ASN A 53 52.91 0.72 -0.18
C ASN A 53 52.00 1.95 -0.08
N PRO A 54 52.51 3.16 -0.34
CA PRO A 54 51.69 4.37 -0.37
C PRO A 54 50.69 4.33 -1.53
N VAL A 55 49.46 4.80 -1.29
CA VAL A 55 48.41 4.91 -2.31
C VAL A 55 48.17 6.38 -2.66
N SER A 56 48.61 6.77 -3.86
CA SER A 56 48.51 8.14 -4.38
C SER A 56 47.13 8.44 -4.96
N GLY A 57 46.68 9.69 -4.90
CA GLY A 57 45.43 10.14 -5.53
C GLY A 57 44.16 9.61 -4.85
N THR A 58 44.26 9.11 -3.62
CA THR A 58 43.11 8.69 -2.81
C THR A 58 42.29 9.92 -2.39
N LYS A 59 40.98 9.87 -2.62
CA LYS A 59 40.05 10.92 -2.26
C LYS A 59 39.65 10.81 -0.80
N ILE A 60 39.87 11.86 -0.03
CA ILE A 60 39.45 12.01 1.35
C ILE A 60 38.33 13.04 1.39
N ILE A 61 37.15 12.60 1.80
CA ILE A 61 35.93 13.40 1.77
C ILE A 61 35.53 13.74 3.20
N PHE A 62 35.48 15.02 3.53
CA PHE A 62 34.97 15.53 4.81
C PHE A 62 33.56 16.08 4.61
N TYR A 63 32.56 15.32 5.03
CA TYR A 63 31.16 15.72 4.99
C TYR A 63 30.70 16.22 6.35
N ASN A 64 30.27 17.50 6.45
CA ASN A 64 29.81 18.08 7.70
C ASN A 64 28.38 17.60 8.02
N TRP A 65 28.27 16.64 8.95
CA TRP A 65 27.00 16.02 9.32
C TRP A 65 26.00 16.99 9.96
N LEU A 66 26.49 18.00 10.71
CA LEU A 66 25.64 18.99 11.38
C LEU A 66 25.22 20.14 10.48
N ASN A 67 25.93 20.37 9.36
CA ASN A 67 25.60 21.40 8.40
C ASN A 67 25.62 20.85 6.97
N PRO A 68 24.60 20.03 6.59
CA PRO A 68 24.57 19.35 5.29
C PRO A 68 24.43 20.29 4.09
N ALA A 69 24.16 21.59 4.32
CA ALA A 69 24.15 22.62 3.29
C ALA A 69 25.56 23.12 2.91
N GLU A 70 26.58 22.88 3.75
CA GLU A 70 27.97 23.16 3.39
C GLU A 70 28.47 22.16 2.36
N HIS A 71 29.17 22.66 1.33
CA HIS A 71 29.81 21.78 0.36
C HIS A 71 30.86 20.89 1.06
N PRO A 72 30.87 19.58 0.74
CA PRO A 72 31.87 18.68 1.30
C PRO A 72 33.26 19.05 0.82
N ILE A 73 34.24 18.90 1.72
CA ILE A 73 35.63 19.18 1.42
C ILE A 73 36.24 17.89 0.89
N VAL A 74 36.73 17.92 -0.35
CA VAL A 74 37.36 16.76 -1.00
C VAL A 74 38.82 17.10 -1.26
N VAL A 75 39.72 16.26 -0.77
CA VAL A 75 41.17 16.40 -0.94
C VAL A 75 41.76 15.08 -1.45
N ASP A 76 42.85 15.18 -2.21
CA ASP A 76 43.52 14.01 -2.76
C ASP A 76 44.88 13.81 -2.05
N THR A 77 45.30 12.57 -1.86
CA THR A 77 46.65 12.25 -1.36
C THR A 77 47.73 12.52 -2.41
N ASP A 78 48.91 12.90 -1.96
CA ASP A 78 50.10 13.11 -2.80
C ASP A 78 50.72 11.79 -3.30
N ASP A 79 51.82 11.87 -4.06
CA ASP A 79 52.55 10.70 -4.59
C ASP A 79 53.10 9.76 -3.49
N LYS A 80 53.15 10.23 -2.23
CA LYS A 80 53.55 9.43 -1.06
C LYS A 80 52.35 8.90 -0.27
N GLY A 81 51.13 9.09 -0.78
CA GLY A 81 49.89 8.68 -0.14
C GLY A 81 49.56 9.51 1.10
N VAL A 82 50.08 10.73 1.21
CA VAL A 82 49.89 11.61 2.37
C VAL A 82 49.09 12.85 1.99
N PHE A 83 48.27 13.32 2.91
CA PHE A 83 47.65 14.63 2.87
C PHE A 83 47.86 15.31 4.22
N GLU A 84 48.36 16.54 4.22
CA GLU A 84 48.41 17.39 5.40
C GLU A 84 47.80 18.75 5.09
N GLY A 85 46.81 19.16 5.88
CA GLY A 85 46.09 20.41 5.61
C GLY A 85 45.23 20.87 6.78
N ALA A 86 44.88 22.16 6.74
CA ALA A 86 44.02 22.79 7.73
C ALA A 86 42.57 22.79 7.24
N ILE A 87 41.67 22.17 8.02
CA ILE A 87 40.24 22.06 7.70
C ILE A 87 39.44 22.84 8.74
N LYS A 88 38.31 23.45 8.36
CA LYS A 88 37.40 24.14 9.29
C LYS A 88 36.94 23.17 10.38
N LYS A 89 36.91 23.56 11.66
CA LYS A 89 36.35 22.71 12.72
C LYS A 89 34.86 22.44 12.47
N GLY A 90 34.45 21.20 12.67
CA GLY A 90 33.09 20.74 12.36
C GLY A 90 32.82 19.32 12.88
N ALA A 91 31.65 18.78 12.56
CA ALA A 91 31.28 17.41 12.88
C ALA A 91 31.32 16.58 11.60
N TYR A 92 32.43 15.89 11.37
CA TYR A 92 32.68 15.28 10.06
C TYR A 92 32.37 13.79 10.03
N LEU A 93 31.75 13.37 8.94
CA LEU A 93 31.79 11.99 8.46
C LEU A 93 32.86 11.95 7.36
N VAL A 94 33.93 11.21 7.59
CA VAL A 94 35.08 11.16 6.67
C VAL A 94 35.03 9.87 5.87
N TYR A 95 35.13 9.98 4.55
CA TYR A 95 35.26 8.82 3.66
C TYR A 95 36.62 8.81 2.98
N ILE A 96 37.21 7.62 2.85
CA ILE A 96 38.46 7.40 2.13
C ILE A 96 38.13 6.48 0.96
N VAL A 97 38.27 7.00 -0.26
CA VAL A 97 37.88 6.30 -1.49
C VAL A 97 38.98 6.48 -2.53
N HIS A 98 39.50 5.39 -3.06
CA HIS A 98 40.41 5.42 -4.19
C HIS A 98 39.67 5.00 -5.47
N LEU A 99 40.04 5.65 -6.58
CA LEU A 99 39.50 5.40 -7.91
C LEU A 99 40.66 5.07 -8.85
N ASP A 100 40.50 4.03 -9.65
CA ASP A 100 41.45 3.70 -10.71
C ASP A 100 41.43 4.75 -11.84
N LYS A 101 42.30 4.58 -12.84
CA LYS A 101 42.37 5.47 -14.01
C LYS A 101 41.09 5.54 -14.84
N ASN A 102 40.18 4.57 -14.66
CA ASN A 102 38.89 4.50 -15.34
C ASN A 102 37.74 5.03 -14.48
N GLY A 103 38.02 5.54 -13.28
CA GLY A 103 37.01 6.05 -12.34
C GLY A 103 36.26 4.95 -11.59
N VAL A 104 36.80 3.73 -11.52
CA VAL A 104 36.23 2.59 -10.82
C VAL A 104 36.87 2.46 -9.44
N ILE A 105 36.06 2.15 -8.43
CA ILE A 105 36.55 1.86 -7.08
C ILE A 105 37.31 0.53 -7.10
N ASP A 106 38.61 0.59 -6.86
CA ASP A 106 39.56 -0.53 -6.86
C ASP A 106 40.01 -0.93 -5.44
N TYR A 107 39.82 -0.08 -4.43
CA TYR A 107 39.97 -0.39 -3.01
C TYR A 107 38.63 -0.28 -2.25
N VAL A 108 38.47 -1.07 -1.19
CA VAL A 108 37.24 -1.05 -0.38
C VAL A 108 37.11 0.33 0.27
N PRO A 109 35.99 1.06 0.07
CA PRO A 109 35.78 2.35 0.72
C PRO A 109 35.79 2.23 2.25
N GLU A 110 36.34 3.24 2.91
CA GLU A 110 36.43 3.31 4.36
C GLU A 110 35.72 4.55 4.91
N LYS A 111 35.31 4.48 6.18
CA LYS A 111 34.63 5.58 6.87
C LYS A 111 35.15 5.80 8.29
N ILE A 112 35.08 7.06 8.71
CA ILE A 112 35.42 7.52 10.05
C ILE A 112 34.36 8.51 10.54
N GLU A 113 33.84 8.27 11.74
CA GLU A 113 32.83 9.12 12.37
C GLU A 113 33.50 10.10 13.36
N LEU A 114 33.70 11.35 12.94
CA LEU A 114 34.36 12.41 13.71
C LEU A 114 33.37 13.47 14.24
N TYR A 115 32.18 13.05 14.68
CA TYR A 115 31.09 13.96 15.03
C TYR A 115 31.42 14.97 16.15
N ARG A 116 32.23 14.59 17.14
CA ARG A 116 32.60 15.46 18.28
C ARG A 116 34.09 15.77 18.34
N LEU A 117 34.91 14.84 17.85
CA LEU A 117 36.36 14.86 18.02
C LEU A 117 37.01 16.06 17.33
N CYS A 118 36.58 16.44 16.13
CA CYS A 118 37.11 17.60 15.40
C CYS A 118 36.73 18.96 16.00
N ARG A 119 35.82 19.01 17.00
CA ARG A 119 35.46 20.25 17.70
C ARG A 119 36.34 20.47 18.93
N GLU A 120 36.79 19.38 19.54
CA GLU A 120 37.53 19.35 20.82
C GLU A 120 39.04 19.18 20.61
N SER A 121 39.49 18.87 19.39
CA SER A 121 40.91 18.72 19.05
C SER A 121 41.42 19.80 18.11
N ASP A 122 42.74 20.04 18.17
CA ASP A 122 43.45 20.91 17.26
C ASP A 122 44.19 20.14 16.14
N LYS A 123 44.45 18.84 16.37
CA LYS A 123 45.12 17.95 15.42
C LYS A 123 44.48 16.56 15.39
N ILE A 124 44.41 15.97 14.20
CA ILE A 124 44.07 14.56 13.99
C ILE A 124 45.09 13.92 13.05
N GLU A 125 45.52 12.71 13.40
CA GLU A 125 46.37 11.87 12.57
C GLU A 125 45.57 10.62 12.17
N ILE A 126 45.38 10.39 10.87
CA ILE A 126 44.65 9.25 10.31
C ILE A 126 45.64 8.39 9.54
N ASN A 127 45.84 7.16 9.96
CA ASN A 127 46.62 6.16 9.23
C ASN A 127 45.67 5.11 8.67
N ALA A 128 45.38 5.21 7.37
CA ALA A 128 44.45 4.32 6.68
C ALA A 128 45.17 3.21 5.91
N THR A 129 44.61 2.00 5.96
CA THR A 129 45.13 0.80 5.27
C THR A 129 44.07 0.26 4.33
N LEU A 130 44.17 0.60 3.05
CA LEU A 130 43.20 0.22 2.03
C LEU A 130 43.36 -1.24 1.60
N TYR A 131 42.24 -1.96 1.58
CA TYR A 131 42.16 -3.33 1.09
C TYR A 131 41.77 -3.35 -0.39
N PRO A 132 42.48 -4.10 -1.26
CA PRO A 132 42.07 -4.29 -2.65
C PRO A 132 40.62 -4.80 -2.70
N SER A 133 39.81 -4.23 -3.58
CA SER A 133 38.39 -4.58 -3.69
C SER A 133 38.10 -5.55 -4.82
N ALA A 134 37.09 -6.38 -4.57
CA ALA A 134 36.34 -7.09 -5.58
C ALA A 134 34.91 -6.54 -5.61
N GLN A 135 34.27 -6.58 -6.79
CA GLN A 135 32.94 -6.03 -6.98
C GLN A 135 31.90 -7.15 -6.97
N LEU A 136 30.99 -7.09 -6.01
CA LEU A 136 29.82 -7.95 -5.97
C LEU A 136 28.66 -7.25 -6.65
N LYS A 137 28.00 -7.95 -7.58
CA LYS A 137 26.78 -7.48 -8.22
C LYS A 137 25.61 -8.42 -7.88
N VAL A 138 24.51 -7.82 -7.44
CA VAL A 138 23.24 -8.52 -7.21
C VAL A 138 22.34 -8.31 -8.43
N GLU A 139 21.97 -9.40 -9.09
CA GLU A 139 21.13 -9.38 -10.28
C GLU A 139 19.72 -9.93 -9.98
N GLY A 140 18.82 -9.74 -10.92
CA GLY A 140 17.45 -10.23 -10.81
C GLY A 140 16.45 -9.30 -10.14
N ASP A 141 15.18 -9.65 -10.27
CA ASP A 141 14.04 -8.85 -9.84
C ASP A 141 13.40 -9.45 -8.59
N ILE A 142 12.94 -8.57 -7.69
CA ILE A 142 12.28 -9.01 -6.46
C ILE A 142 10.79 -9.16 -6.76
N MET A 143 10.32 -10.40 -6.84
CA MET A 143 8.91 -10.72 -7.07
C MET A 143 8.28 -11.27 -5.79
N PHE A 144 7.22 -10.64 -5.31
CA PHE A 144 6.52 -11.10 -4.11
C PHE A 144 5.01 -11.09 -4.31
N VAL A 145 4.40 -12.26 -4.13
CA VAL A 145 2.95 -12.44 -4.28
C VAL A 145 2.21 -12.02 -3.01
N GLY A 146 1.19 -11.18 -3.17
CA GLY A 146 0.37 -10.69 -2.06
C GLY A 146 1.00 -9.54 -1.26
N GLY A 147 1.90 -8.78 -1.88
CA GLY A 147 2.57 -7.63 -1.28
C GLY A 147 3.19 -6.71 -2.32
N ILE A 148 3.94 -5.71 -1.85
CA ILE A 148 4.65 -4.75 -2.71
C ILE A 148 6.07 -4.54 -2.19
N TRP A 149 7.06 -4.72 -3.05
CA TRP A 149 8.45 -4.40 -2.72
C TRP A 149 8.62 -2.90 -2.49
N GLN A 150 9.25 -2.52 -1.38
CA GLN A 150 9.37 -1.13 -0.95
C GLN A 150 10.60 -0.39 -1.56
N GLY A 151 11.23 -0.95 -2.59
CA GLY A 151 12.45 -0.39 -3.19
C GLY A 151 13.72 -0.56 -2.36
N SER A 152 13.62 -1.00 -1.10
CA SER A 152 14.78 -1.19 -0.20
C SER A 152 15.51 -2.49 -0.50
N LEU A 153 16.82 -2.38 -0.77
CA LEU A 153 17.79 -3.47 -0.85
C LEU A 153 19.03 -3.09 -0.02
N LEU A 154 19.49 -4.02 0.82
CA LEU A 154 20.69 -3.89 1.63
C LEU A 154 21.59 -5.10 1.39
N ILE A 155 22.90 -4.86 1.26
CA ILE A 155 23.92 -5.89 1.08
C ILE A 155 24.89 -5.73 2.24
N GLU A 156 24.94 -6.70 3.15
CA GLU A 156 25.82 -6.70 4.31
C GLU A 156 26.93 -7.75 4.14
N VAL A 157 28.16 -7.38 4.47
CA VAL A 157 29.36 -8.20 4.29
C VAL A 157 29.85 -8.70 5.64
N TYR A 158 29.99 -10.02 5.74
CA TYR A 158 30.39 -10.73 6.95
C TYR A 158 31.61 -11.62 6.68
N ASP A 159 32.35 -11.92 7.74
CA ASP A 159 33.31 -13.02 7.80
C ASP A 159 32.59 -14.39 7.86
N VAL A 160 33.32 -15.48 7.67
CA VAL A 160 32.84 -16.87 7.76
C VAL A 160 32.10 -17.14 9.07
N ASN A 161 32.56 -16.53 10.16
CA ASN A 161 31.97 -16.67 11.50
C ASN A 161 30.71 -15.82 11.73
N GLY A 162 30.28 -15.02 10.75
CA GLY A 162 29.08 -14.18 10.84
C GLY A 162 29.28 -12.83 11.54
N ASN A 163 30.52 -12.41 11.75
CA ASN A 163 30.86 -11.08 12.25
C ASN A 163 30.97 -10.09 11.08
N LYS A 164 30.50 -8.85 11.26
CA LYS A 164 30.65 -7.81 10.23
C LYS A 164 32.11 -7.58 9.90
N ILE A 165 32.43 -7.44 8.61
CA ILE A 165 33.83 -7.37 8.17
C ILE A 165 34.58 -6.17 8.76
N SER A 166 33.89 -5.04 8.99
CA SER A 166 34.43 -3.83 9.63
C SER A 166 34.92 -4.02 11.07
N ARG A 167 34.48 -5.10 11.75
CA ARG A 167 34.92 -5.42 13.12
C ARG A 167 36.17 -6.29 13.15
N ILE A 168 36.46 -6.99 12.06
CA ILE A 168 37.57 -7.94 11.96
C ILE A 168 38.74 -7.31 11.22
N LEU A 169 38.45 -6.73 10.06
CA LEU A 169 39.41 -5.96 9.30
C LEU A 169 39.31 -4.51 9.72
N GLN A 170 40.43 -3.96 10.17
CA GLN A 170 40.56 -2.56 10.51
C GLN A 170 41.22 -1.86 9.32
N GLY A 171 40.63 -0.78 8.84
CA GLY A 171 41.21 0.07 7.79
C GLY A 171 42.36 0.93 8.31
N GLY A 172 43.07 0.48 9.36
CA GLY A 172 44.03 1.27 10.11
C GLY A 172 43.44 1.97 11.34
N ALA A 173 44.10 3.03 11.79
CA ALA A 173 43.79 3.71 13.04
C ALA A 173 43.96 5.23 12.91
N PHE A 174 43.17 5.97 13.68
CA PHE A 174 43.32 7.40 13.80
C PHE A 174 43.50 7.79 15.26
N SER A 175 44.27 8.85 15.49
CA SER A 175 44.49 9.41 16.82
C SER A 175 44.17 10.88 16.85
N VAL A 176 43.49 11.27 17.92
CA VAL A 176 43.06 12.64 18.20
C VAL A 176 43.69 13.08 19.51
N GLU A 177 44.26 14.28 19.53
CA GLU A 177 44.79 14.89 20.75
C GLU A 177 43.75 15.85 21.32
N ILE A 178 43.25 15.54 22.52
CA ILE A 178 42.25 16.36 23.23
C ILE A 178 42.83 16.66 24.61
N GLU A 179 43.02 17.93 24.95
CA GLU A 179 43.51 18.38 26.27
C GLU A 179 44.81 17.67 26.74
N GLY A 180 45.68 17.27 25.80
CA GLY A 180 46.95 16.57 26.09
C GLY A 180 46.84 15.05 26.24
N GLU A 181 45.64 14.46 26.12
CA GLU A 181 45.44 13.01 26.04
C GLU A 181 45.26 12.55 24.59
N ARG A 182 46.06 11.56 24.18
CA ARG A 182 45.95 10.93 22.84
C ARG A 182 44.90 9.82 22.87
N LYS A 183 43.76 10.05 22.23
CA LYS A 183 42.72 9.03 22.02
C LYS A 183 42.89 8.39 20.66
N THR A 184 43.03 7.07 20.63
CA THR A 184 43.15 6.29 19.39
C THR A 184 41.88 5.48 19.15
N SER A 185 41.41 5.45 17.90
CA SER A 185 40.30 4.61 17.45
C SER A 185 40.59 4.08 16.04
N PHE A 186 39.68 3.27 15.50
CA PHE A 186 39.92 2.50 14.27
C PHE A 186 39.17 3.08 13.09
N VAL A 187 39.79 3.00 11.91
CA VAL A 187 39.13 3.30 10.64
C VAL A 187 38.30 2.07 10.25
N SER A 188 37.02 2.29 9.91
CA SER A 188 36.08 1.20 9.63
C SER A 188 35.86 1.03 8.13
N LEU A 189 35.98 -0.18 7.62
CA LEU A 189 35.58 -0.48 6.24
C LEU A 189 34.06 -0.32 6.09
N ILE A 190 33.60 0.12 4.92
CA ILE A 190 32.19 0.07 4.58
C ILE A 190 31.78 -1.38 4.33
N ASP A 191 30.92 -1.90 5.20
CA ASP A 191 30.46 -3.29 5.19
C ASP A 191 28.99 -3.44 4.78
N THR A 192 28.28 -2.32 4.57
CA THR A 192 26.85 -2.28 4.29
C THR A 192 26.57 -1.39 3.08
N TYR A 193 26.07 -2.00 2.02
CA TYR A 193 25.78 -1.38 0.72
C TYR A 193 24.28 -1.46 0.41
N GLY A 194 23.84 -0.82 -0.68
CA GLY A 194 22.43 -0.72 -1.07
C GLY A 194 21.90 0.70 -0.92
N ILE A 195 20.67 0.88 -0.44
CA ILE A 195 20.12 2.23 -0.15
C ILE A 195 20.62 2.68 1.23
N THR A 196 21.90 3.05 1.28
CA THR A 196 22.56 3.59 2.48
C THR A 196 22.98 5.04 2.26
N ILE A 197 23.08 5.79 3.36
CA ILE A 197 23.57 7.19 3.35
C ILE A 197 25.01 7.21 2.81
N ASP A 198 25.83 6.25 3.23
CA ASP A 198 27.22 6.09 2.79
C ASP A 198 27.34 6.05 1.26
N ARG A 199 26.53 5.21 0.58
CA ARG A 199 26.53 5.15 -0.89
C ARG A 199 26.09 6.47 -1.51
N ILE A 200 24.97 7.04 -1.04
CA ILE A 200 24.37 8.25 -1.62
C ILE A 200 25.34 9.42 -1.54
N LEU A 201 26.04 9.58 -0.42
CA LEU A 201 27.03 10.63 -0.24
C LEU A 201 28.24 10.43 -1.16
N ILE A 202 28.81 9.23 -1.21
CA ILE A 202 29.97 8.94 -2.08
C ILE A 202 29.63 9.19 -3.55
N GLU A 203 28.49 8.68 -4.04
CA GLU A 203 28.04 8.88 -5.43
C GLU A 203 27.86 10.36 -5.77
N LYS A 204 27.17 11.11 -4.90
CA LYS A 204 26.86 12.53 -5.14
C LYS A 204 28.12 13.39 -5.11
N ILE A 205 29.06 13.12 -4.20
CA ILE A 205 30.25 13.95 -3.99
C ILE A 205 31.31 13.68 -5.06
N LEU A 206 31.53 12.40 -5.40
CA LEU A 206 32.52 12.02 -6.41
C LEU A 206 31.96 12.01 -7.83
N ASN A 207 30.65 12.23 -7.99
CA ASN A 207 29.95 12.16 -9.27
C ASN A 207 30.16 10.81 -10.00
N ILE A 208 30.06 9.71 -9.25
CA ILE A 208 30.22 8.33 -9.74
C ILE A 208 28.93 7.52 -9.58
N SER A 209 28.78 6.44 -10.36
CA SER A 209 27.60 5.55 -10.32
C SER A 209 27.94 4.16 -9.78
N ILE A 210 27.77 3.99 -8.47
CA ILE A 210 27.91 2.69 -7.80
C ILE A 210 26.63 1.86 -8.03
N GLY A 211 25.46 2.47 -7.84
CA GLY A 211 24.15 1.82 -7.93
C GLY A 211 23.83 0.99 -6.68
N GLY A 212 22.54 0.90 -6.33
CA GLY A 212 22.08 0.21 -5.11
C GLY A 212 22.19 -1.33 -5.11
N ARG A 213 22.78 -1.91 -6.16
CA ARG A 213 22.91 -3.37 -6.36
C ARG A 213 24.36 -3.85 -6.42
N LYS A 214 25.31 -2.95 -6.15
CA LYS A 214 26.74 -3.28 -6.08
C LYS A 214 27.24 -3.15 -4.65
N ALA A 215 28.20 -3.99 -4.31
CA ALA A 215 28.96 -3.90 -3.07
C ALA A 215 30.44 -4.10 -3.36
N PHE A 216 31.30 -3.42 -2.61
CA PHE A 216 32.76 -3.57 -2.70
C PHE A 216 33.24 -4.36 -1.49
N VAL A 217 33.93 -5.46 -1.74
CA VAL A 217 34.36 -6.39 -0.69
C VAL A 217 35.86 -6.62 -0.77
N PRO A 218 36.55 -6.91 0.35
CA PRO A 218 37.99 -7.12 0.30
C PRO A 218 38.32 -8.39 -0.50
N ALA A 219 39.23 -8.27 -1.45
CA ALA A 219 39.65 -9.36 -2.32
C ALA A 219 40.53 -10.38 -1.59
N ASN A 220 40.49 -11.63 -2.04
CA ASN A 220 41.22 -12.79 -1.50
C ASN A 220 40.94 -13.10 -0.01
N ILE A 221 39.82 -12.62 0.53
CA ILE A 221 39.38 -12.91 1.89
C ILE A 221 38.11 -13.78 1.82
N PRO A 222 37.97 -14.83 2.64
CA PRO A 222 36.77 -15.65 2.69
C PRO A 222 35.61 -14.87 3.34
N LEU A 223 34.49 -14.75 2.61
CA LEU A 223 33.38 -13.89 2.98
C LEU A 223 32.03 -14.60 2.94
N ARG A 224 31.08 -14.02 3.68
CA ARG A 224 29.64 -14.33 3.61
C ARG A 224 28.89 -13.04 3.35
N ILE A 225 27.96 -13.07 2.41
CA ILE A 225 27.15 -11.92 2.07
C ILE A 225 25.71 -12.18 2.48
N LYS A 226 25.08 -11.18 3.07
CA LYS A 226 23.65 -11.18 3.36
C LYS A 226 22.98 -10.09 2.54
N VAL A 227 22.02 -10.49 1.70
CA VAL A 227 21.20 -9.55 0.94
C VAL A 227 19.81 -9.50 1.54
N SER A 228 19.42 -8.33 2.04
CA SER A 228 18.12 -8.11 2.68
C SER A 228 17.26 -7.15 1.86
N TYR A 229 15.99 -7.48 1.71
CA TYR A 229 15.01 -6.61 1.06
C TYR A 229 13.72 -6.53 1.87
N ARG A 230 13.00 -5.41 1.75
CA ARG A 230 11.77 -5.14 2.50
C ARG A 230 10.55 -5.20 1.59
N VAL A 231 9.54 -5.92 2.04
CA VAL A 231 8.26 -6.06 1.34
C VAL A 231 7.12 -5.72 2.29
N PHE A 232 6.16 -4.95 1.80
CA PHE A 232 4.90 -4.75 2.49
C PHE A 232 3.96 -5.92 2.19
N ASP A 233 3.65 -6.73 3.20
CA ASP A 233 2.80 -7.92 3.06
C ASP A 233 1.34 -7.55 3.37
N LYS A 234 0.47 -7.62 2.36
CA LYS A 234 -0.96 -7.27 2.48
C LYS A 234 -1.74 -8.24 3.36
N ARG A 235 -1.21 -9.45 3.61
CA ARG A 235 -1.84 -10.44 4.51
C ARG A 235 -1.87 -9.95 5.95
N THR A 236 -0.81 -9.26 6.37
CA THR A 236 -0.64 -8.78 7.75
C THR A 236 -0.65 -7.25 7.86
N ASN A 237 -0.62 -6.54 6.73
CA ASN A 237 -0.40 -5.10 6.66
C ASN A 237 0.87 -4.66 7.41
N THR A 238 1.94 -5.47 7.33
CA THR A 238 3.23 -5.19 7.98
C THR A 238 4.37 -5.24 6.97
N ILE A 239 5.45 -4.50 7.27
CA ILE A 239 6.69 -4.56 6.49
C ILE A 239 7.50 -5.75 7.00
N ARG A 240 7.76 -6.72 6.12
CA ARG A 240 8.60 -7.88 6.39
C ARG A 240 9.95 -7.70 5.71
N THR A 241 11.01 -8.13 6.40
CA THR A 241 12.37 -8.15 5.86
C THR A 241 12.74 -9.58 5.53
N TYR A 242 13.04 -9.84 4.27
CA TYR A 242 13.56 -11.11 3.80
C TYR A 242 15.07 -10.99 3.65
N SER A 243 15.81 -12.02 4.08
CA SER A 243 17.27 -12.03 4.02
C SER A 243 17.75 -13.30 3.33
N LEU A 244 18.67 -13.10 2.40
CA LEU A 244 19.32 -14.10 1.58
C LEU A 244 20.77 -14.17 2.01
N TYR A 245 21.39 -15.34 1.92
CA TYR A 245 22.79 -15.51 2.30
C TYR A 245 23.54 -16.19 1.16
N ALA A 246 24.70 -15.63 0.78
CA ALA A 246 25.67 -16.25 -0.11
C ALA A 246 26.99 -16.50 0.64
N GLY A 247 27.64 -17.62 0.33
CA GLY A 247 28.76 -18.14 1.11
C GLY A 247 28.28 -18.89 2.35
N ARG A 248 28.83 -20.08 2.56
CA ARG A 248 28.62 -20.93 3.74
C ARG A 248 29.93 -21.03 4.52
N VAL A 249 29.87 -21.55 5.75
CA VAL A 249 31.09 -21.77 6.55
C VAL A 249 32.02 -22.77 5.86
N GLU A 250 31.44 -23.83 5.26
CA GLU A 250 32.16 -24.89 4.56
C GLU A 250 32.62 -24.46 3.15
N GLU A 251 31.92 -23.50 2.54
CA GLU A 251 32.18 -22.97 1.19
C GLU A 251 32.06 -21.44 1.22
N PRO A 252 33.07 -20.72 1.74
CA PRO A 252 33.07 -19.27 1.79
C PRO A 252 33.32 -18.68 0.41
N LEU A 253 32.83 -17.46 0.19
CA LEU A 253 33.08 -16.76 -1.07
C LEU A 253 34.47 -16.11 -1.03
N ILE A 254 35.30 -16.43 -2.01
CA ILE A 254 36.62 -15.81 -2.20
C ILE A 254 36.62 -15.20 -3.60
N LEU A 255 36.90 -13.89 -3.69
CA LEU A 255 36.89 -13.14 -4.95
C LEU A 255 38.27 -12.57 -5.24
N SER A 256 38.67 -12.58 -6.51
CA SER A 256 39.94 -12.01 -6.96
C SER A 256 39.85 -10.47 -7.06
N PRO A 257 40.98 -9.74 -6.93
CA PRO A 257 40.97 -8.29 -7.10
C PRO A 257 40.43 -7.88 -8.48
N GLY A 258 39.52 -6.91 -8.51
CA GLY A 258 38.88 -6.44 -9.75
C GLY A 258 37.90 -7.42 -10.41
N GLU A 259 37.63 -8.57 -9.80
CA GLU A 259 36.62 -9.52 -10.29
C GLU A 259 35.21 -8.96 -10.07
N ILE A 260 34.36 -9.02 -11.10
CA ILE A 260 32.94 -8.73 -11.01
C ILE A 260 32.20 -10.05 -10.92
N SER A 261 31.73 -10.41 -9.73
CA SER A 261 31.03 -11.68 -9.50
C SER A 261 29.53 -11.46 -9.34
N ASN A 262 28.75 -12.16 -10.17
CA ASN A 262 27.29 -12.21 -10.13
C ASN A 262 26.85 -13.33 -9.19
N ILE A 263 26.67 -13.01 -7.91
CA ILE A 263 26.64 -14.03 -6.86
C ILE A 263 25.21 -14.46 -6.49
N ILE A 264 24.23 -13.57 -6.63
CA ILE A 264 22.84 -13.84 -6.26
C ILE A 264 21.91 -13.35 -7.37
N ASP A 265 21.13 -14.27 -7.92
CA ASP A 265 19.92 -13.97 -8.69
C ASP A 265 18.73 -13.89 -7.73
N LEU A 266 18.28 -12.67 -7.48
CA LEU A 266 17.12 -12.38 -6.62
C LEU A 266 15.82 -12.95 -7.20
N THR A 267 15.72 -13.08 -8.52
CA THR A 267 14.51 -13.54 -9.20
C THR A 267 14.17 -14.95 -8.75
N LYS A 268 15.14 -15.86 -8.89
CA LYS A 268 14.98 -17.27 -8.52
C LYS A 268 14.53 -17.44 -7.07
N VAL A 269 15.22 -16.77 -6.15
CA VAL A 269 14.90 -16.95 -4.72
C VAL A 269 13.59 -16.27 -4.34
N SER A 270 13.24 -15.15 -4.98
CA SER A 270 11.95 -14.48 -4.75
C SER A 270 10.76 -15.33 -5.21
N ILE A 271 10.92 -16.09 -6.30
CA ILE A 271 9.93 -17.06 -6.79
C ILE A 271 9.79 -18.22 -5.80
N GLU A 272 10.90 -18.82 -5.35
CA GLU A 272 10.87 -19.90 -4.36
C GLU A 272 10.20 -19.46 -3.05
N SER A 273 10.51 -18.25 -2.59
CA SER A 273 9.82 -17.66 -1.44
C SER A 273 8.32 -17.48 -1.73
N SER A 274 7.94 -16.97 -2.91
CA SER A 274 6.55 -16.77 -3.28
C SER A 274 5.77 -18.09 -3.36
N LEU A 275 6.37 -19.16 -3.91
CA LEU A 275 5.81 -20.51 -3.93
C LEU A 275 5.52 -20.99 -2.50
N SER A 276 6.48 -20.84 -1.58
CA SER A 276 6.30 -21.25 -0.19
C SER A 276 5.18 -20.50 0.51
N VAL A 277 5.07 -19.19 0.28
CA VAL A 277 4.05 -18.33 0.92
C VAL A 277 2.66 -18.63 0.37
N VAL A 278 2.50 -18.78 -0.94
CA VAL A 278 1.20 -19.12 -1.54
C VAL A 278 0.74 -20.52 -1.15
N LYS A 279 1.66 -21.48 -1.01
CA LYS A 279 1.34 -22.80 -0.45
C LYS A 279 0.75 -22.69 0.96
N GLN A 280 1.32 -21.81 1.80
CA GLN A 280 0.77 -21.54 3.13
C GLN A 280 -0.62 -20.89 3.07
N ASP A 281 -0.89 -20.02 2.08
CA ASP A 281 -2.19 -19.41 1.88
C ASP A 281 -3.28 -20.42 1.46
N ILE A 282 -2.91 -21.41 0.65
CA ILE A 282 -3.77 -22.56 0.31
C ILE A 282 -4.10 -23.36 1.57
N SER A 283 -3.08 -23.71 2.37
CA SER A 283 -3.31 -24.42 3.64
C SER A 283 -4.20 -23.64 4.61
N TYR A 284 -4.03 -22.32 4.70
CA TYR A 284 -4.89 -21.45 5.50
C TYR A 284 -6.35 -21.51 5.02
N SER A 285 -6.59 -21.44 3.71
CA SER A 285 -7.93 -21.48 3.14
C SER A 285 -8.60 -22.85 3.31
N SER A 286 -7.81 -23.92 3.17
CA SER A 286 -8.25 -25.29 3.45
C SER A 286 -8.69 -25.45 4.90
N GLN A 287 -7.90 -24.96 5.85
CA GLN A 287 -8.27 -24.97 7.28
C GLN A 287 -9.53 -24.15 7.53
N LEU A 288 -9.63 -22.95 6.94
CA LEU A 288 -10.78 -22.09 7.10
C LEU A 288 -12.07 -22.74 6.54
N LEU A 289 -11.98 -23.44 5.41
CA LEU A 289 -13.10 -24.19 4.85
C LEU A 289 -13.52 -25.34 5.75
N TYR A 290 -12.56 -26.12 6.24
CA TYR A 290 -12.83 -27.19 7.19
C TYR A 290 -13.53 -26.68 8.46
N GLU A 291 -13.09 -25.54 9.00
CA GLU A 291 -13.74 -24.91 10.16
C GLU A 291 -15.21 -24.58 9.87
N PHE A 292 -15.52 -24.04 8.68
CA PHE A 292 -16.90 -23.73 8.30
C PHE A 292 -17.74 -24.98 8.01
N GLU A 293 -17.20 -25.97 7.33
CA GLU A 293 -17.89 -27.25 7.12
C GLU A 293 -18.21 -27.94 8.45
N SER A 294 -17.29 -27.87 9.43
CA SER A 294 -17.52 -28.42 10.78
C SER A 294 -18.65 -27.71 11.54
N LEU A 295 -18.98 -26.47 11.17
CA LEU A 295 -20.14 -25.73 11.69
C LEU A 295 -21.45 -26.07 10.96
N GLY A 296 -21.40 -26.90 9.92
CA GLY A 296 -22.57 -27.33 9.14
C GLY A 296 -22.84 -26.50 7.89
N PHE A 297 -21.91 -25.66 7.44
CA PHE A 297 -22.04 -24.97 6.15
C PHE A 297 -21.80 -25.92 4.98
N TYR A 298 -22.61 -25.80 3.93
CA TYR A 298 -22.44 -26.51 2.67
C TYR A 298 -21.76 -25.60 1.65
N LEU A 299 -20.52 -25.93 1.26
CA LEU A 299 -19.61 -25.01 0.54
C LEU A 299 -18.94 -25.66 -0.70
N PRO A 300 -19.71 -26.25 -1.64
CA PRO A 300 -19.13 -26.94 -2.80
C PRO A 300 -18.35 -26.00 -3.73
N ASP A 301 -18.83 -24.76 -3.91
CA ASP A 301 -18.22 -23.79 -4.83
C ASP A 301 -16.87 -23.28 -4.29
N GLU A 302 -16.75 -23.12 -2.98
CA GLU A 302 -15.49 -22.74 -2.33
C GLU A 302 -14.48 -23.90 -2.36
N LEU A 303 -14.94 -25.16 -2.22
CA LEU A 303 -14.09 -26.34 -2.42
C LEU A 303 -13.56 -26.43 -3.85
N GLU A 304 -14.41 -26.19 -4.86
CA GLU A 304 -13.97 -26.14 -6.26
C GLU A 304 -12.96 -25.00 -6.49
N SER A 305 -13.22 -23.84 -5.88
CA SER A 305 -12.31 -22.69 -5.93
C SER A 305 -10.95 -23.02 -5.30
N LEU A 306 -10.92 -23.72 -4.16
CA LEU A 306 -9.68 -24.17 -3.53
C LEU A 306 -8.91 -25.14 -4.44
N ARG A 307 -9.58 -26.14 -5.02
CA ARG A 307 -8.96 -27.07 -5.99
C ARG A 307 -8.39 -26.36 -7.20
N LYS A 308 -9.06 -25.29 -7.67
CA LYS A 308 -8.54 -24.44 -8.74
C LYS A 308 -7.25 -23.71 -8.31
N ALA A 309 -7.18 -23.22 -7.07
CA ALA A 309 -5.96 -22.60 -6.55
C ALA A 309 -4.82 -23.61 -6.39
N GLU A 310 -5.10 -24.83 -5.95
CA GLU A 310 -4.14 -25.95 -5.89
C GLU A 310 -3.60 -26.28 -7.28
N ARG A 311 -4.48 -26.42 -8.29
CA ARG A 311 -4.05 -26.67 -9.67
C ARG A 311 -3.16 -25.55 -10.22
N LEU A 312 -3.50 -24.29 -9.95
CA LEU A 312 -2.67 -23.15 -10.35
C LEU A 312 -1.28 -23.17 -9.68
N MET A 313 -1.22 -23.61 -8.42
CA MET A 313 0.03 -23.80 -7.69
C MET A 313 0.89 -24.92 -8.31
N ASP A 314 0.26 -26.06 -8.64
CA ASP A 314 0.95 -27.18 -9.29
C ASP A 314 1.47 -26.78 -10.68
N GLU A 315 0.65 -26.10 -11.49
CA GLU A 315 1.07 -25.53 -12.78
C GLU A 315 2.25 -24.55 -12.62
N ALA A 316 2.26 -23.74 -11.55
CA ALA A 316 3.36 -22.83 -11.26
C ALA A 316 4.66 -23.57 -10.87
N ILE A 317 4.56 -24.67 -10.13
CA ILE A 317 5.70 -25.54 -9.77
C ILE A 317 6.27 -26.19 -11.03
N ASP A 318 5.43 -26.72 -11.91
CA ASP A 318 5.84 -27.37 -13.16
C ASP A 318 6.51 -26.38 -14.12
N LEU A 319 5.95 -25.18 -14.24
CA LEU A 319 6.54 -24.09 -15.03
C LEU A 319 7.89 -23.65 -14.46
N TYR A 320 8.04 -23.59 -13.14
CA TYR A 320 9.33 -23.29 -12.52
C TYR A 320 10.36 -24.39 -12.76
N ALA A 321 9.98 -25.66 -12.61
CA ALA A 321 10.86 -26.81 -12.82
C ALA A 321 11.35 -26.95 -14.27
N SER A 322 10.53 -26.54 -15.25
CA SER A 322 10.86 -26.55 -16.68
C SER A 322 11.67 -25.33 -17.14
N ASN A 323 12.13 -24.46 -16.23
CA ASN A 323 12.71 -23.15 -16.55
C ASN A 323 11.82 -22.31 -17.48
N GLY A 324 10.51 -22.44 -17.33
CA GLY A 324 9.53 -21.60 -18.03
C GLY A 324 9.64 -20.14 -17.62
N SER A 325 8.94 -19.26 -18.35
CA SER A 325 8.96 -17.84 -18.04
C SER A 325 8.43 -17.59 -16.62
N TYR A 326 9.26 -16.96 -15.78
CA TYR A 326 8.90 -16.57 -14.41
C TYR A 326 7.61 -15.75 -14.33
N LYS A 327 7.26 -15.04 -15.41
CA LYS A 327 6.04 -14.22 -15.50
C LYS A 327 4.79 -15.08 -15.35
N PHE A 328 4.75 -16.24 -16.01
CA PHE A 328 3.61 -17.16 -15.90
C PHE A 328 3.57 -17.86 -14.55
N VAL A 329 4.74 -18.17 -13.97
CA VAL A 329 4.83 -18.71 -12.60
C VAL A 329 4.19 -17.73 -11.62
N ILE A 330 4.62 -16.48 -11.61
CA ILE A 330 4.08 -15.45 -10.71
C ILE A 330 2.60 -15.19 -10.99
N ALA A 331 2.18 -15.10 -12.25
CA ALA A 331 0.77 -14.87 -12.58
C ALA A 331 -0.15 -15.99 -12.05
N ASN A 332 0.28 -17.25 -12.11
CA ASN A 332 -0.47 -18.38 -11.53
C ASN A 332 -0.52 -18.30 -10.00
N LEU A 333 0.60 -17.96 -9.36
CA LEU A 333 0.68 -17.76 -7.92
C LEU A 333 -0.19 -16.59 -7.43
N GLU A 334 -0.25 -15.49 -8.18
CA GLU A 334 -1.13 -14.36 -7.86
C GLU A 334 -2.61 -14.73 -7.96
N LYS A 335 -3.01 -15.48 -9.00
CA LYS A 335 -4.38 -15.99 -9.12
C LYS A 335 -4.73 -16.91 -7.94
N ALA A 336 -3.84 -17.82 -7.57
CA ALA A 336 -4.02 -18.69 -6.41
C ALA A 336 -4.13 -17.88 -5.11
N TYR A 337 -3.29 -16.86 -4.94
CA TYR A 337 -3.36 -15.93 -3.80
C TYR A 337 -4.70 -15.18 -3.73
N VAL A 338 -5.20 -14.64 -4.85
CA VAL A 338 -6.48 -13.91 -4.86
C VAL A 338 -7.64 -14.84 -4.49
N ILE A 339 -7.65 -16.08 -5.00
CA ILE A 339 -8.68 -17.05 -4.66
C ILE A 339 -8.66 -17.37 -3.16
N THR A 340 -7.47 -17.65 -2.61
CA THR A 340 -7.28 -18.11 -1.22
C THR A 340 -7.43 -17.00 -0.18
N ARG A 341 -6.92 -15.79 -0.45
CA ARG A 341 -6.92 -14.71 0.55
C ARG A 341 -8.03 -13.69 0.41
N ASP A 342 -8.63 -13.55 -0.77
CA ASP A 342 -9.75 -12.61 -0.97
C ASP A 342 -11.06 -13.35 -1.23
N ALA A 343 -11.14 -14.13 -2.31
CA ALA A 343 -12.43 -14.68 -2.77
C ALA A 343 -13.07 -15.65 -1.76
N ILE A 344 -12.34 -16.68 -1.32
CA ILE A 344 -12.86 -17.68 -0.38
C ILE A 344 -13.21 -17.02 0.97
N PRO A 345 -12.29 -16.32 1.68
CA PRO A 345 -12.61 -15.74 2.98
C PRO A 345 -13.78 -14.75 2.90
N ARG A 346 -13.85 -13.90 1.88
CA ARG A 346 -14.95 -12.94 1.70
C ARG A 346 -16.30 -13.65 1.59
N ARG A 347 -16.39 -14.73 0.80
CA ARG A 347 -17.62 -15.53 0.65
C ARG A 347 -18.00 -16.20 1.96
N LEU A 348 -17.04 -16.83 2.63
CA LEU A 348 -17.27 -17.47 3.93
C LEU A 348 -17.76 -16.47 4.98
N PHE A 349 -17.12 -15.31 5.11
CA PHE A 349 -17.57 -14.28 6.06
C PHE A 349 -18.94 -13.71 5.71
N PHE A 350 -19.28 -13.60 4.42
CA PHE A 350 -20.63 -13.22 3.99
C PHE A 350 -21.67 -14.25 4.43
N VAL A 351 -21.47 -15.53 4.09
CA VAL A 351 -22.39 -16.62 4.45
C VAL A 351 -22.49 -16.77 5.97
N LYS A 352 -21.39 -16.59 6.72
CA LYS A 352 -21.39 -16.51 8.18
C LYS A 352 -22.32 -15.42 8.69
N THR A 353 -22.22 -14.22 8.12
CA THR A 353 -23.02 -13.06 8.53
C THR A 353 -24.50 -13.30 8.27
N VAL A 354 -24.84 -13.78 7.07
CA VAL A 354 -26.22 -14.14 6.71
C VAL A 354 -26.78 -15.22 7.63
N ALA A 355 -25.98 -16.24 7.96
CA ALA A 355 -26.40 -17.28 8.89
C ALA A 355 -26.59 -16.77 10.32
N MET A 356 -25.74 -15.85 10.78
CA MET A 356 -25.92 -15.22 12.09
C MET A 356 -27.21 -14.40 12.15
N GLU A 357 -27.48 -13.59 11.13
CA GLU A 357 -28.71 -12.79 11.04
C GLU A 357 -29.96 -13.69 10.95
N GLY A 358 -29.88 -14.73 10.13
CA GLY A 358 -30.95 -15.73 10.04
C GLY A 358 -31.22 -16.39 11.40
N ALA A 359 -30.20 -16.68 12.22
CA ALA A 359 -30.41 -17.25 13.55
C ALA A 359 -31.21 -16.34 14.51
N ILE A 360 -31.21 -15.03 14.26
CA ILE A 360 -31.97 -14.05 15.04
C ILE A 360 -33.43 -14.03 14.57
N ILE A 361 -33.67 -14.15 13.26
CA ILE A 361 -34.99 -14.00 12.65
C ILE A 361 -35.78 -15.33 12.63
N LEU A 362 -35.12 -16.47 12.40
CA LEU A 362 -35.77 -17.77 12.29
C LEU A 362 -36.66 -18.16 13.48
N PRO A 363 -36.33 -17.83 14.76
CA PRO A 363 -37.23 -18.08 15.88
C PRO A 363 -38.65 -17.51 15.73
N VAL A 364 -38.81 -16.39 15.00
CA VAL A 364 -40.12 -15.79 14.66
C VAL A 364 -40.90 -16.73 13.75
N PHE A 365 -40.26 -17.23 12.69
CA PHE A 365 -40.88 -18.17 11.76
C PHE A 365 -41.21 -19.50 12.43
N LEU A 366 -40.32 -20.03 13.28
CA LEU A 366 -40.58 -21.24 14.04
C LEU A 366 -41.79 -21.08 14.96
N ALA A 367 -42.00 -19.90 15.54
CA ALA A 367 -43.17 -19.61 16.38
C ALA A 367 -44.45 -19.62 15.52
N VAL A 368 -44.44 -18.99 14.35
CA VAL A 368 -45.57 -19.03 13.40
C VAL A 368 -45.88 -20.48 13.00
N PHE A 369 -44.87 -21.28 12.63
CA PHE A 369 -45.08 -22.68 12.24
C PHE A 369 -45.61 -23.52 13.41
N ALA A 370 -45.06 -23.36 14.61
CA ALA A 370 -45.55 -24.03 15.81
C ALA A 370 -47.02 -23.68 16.08
N THR A 371 -47.42 -22.42 15.89
CA THR A 371 -48.81 -21.99 15.99
C THR A 371 -49.67 -22.71 14.97
N VAL A 372 -49.29 -22.67 13.69
CA VAL A 372 -50.09 -23.26 12.61
C VAL A 372 -50.28 -24.75 12.86
N LEU A 373 -49.24 -25.46 13.30
CA LEU A 373 -49.31 -26.87 13.68
C LEU A 373 -50.25 -27.12 14.87
N ALA A 374 -50.15 -26.29 15.91
CA ALA A 374 -51.01 -26.40 17.09
C ALA A 374 -52.49 -26.20 16.76
N TYR A 375 -52.81 -25.15 15.99
CA TYR A 375 -54.17 -24.87 15.54
C TYR A 375 -54.67 -25.92 14.56
N TYR A 376 -53.82 -26.43 13.66
CA TYR A 376 -54.23 -27.46 12.71
C TYR A 376 -54.59 -28.76 13.42
N ILE A 377 -53.79 -29.22 14.38
CA ILE A 377 -53.96 -30.53 15.01
C ILE A 377 -55.05 -30.52 16.08
N PHE A 378 -55.13 -29.48 16.93
CA PHE A 378 -56.02 -29.44 18.09
C PHE A 378 -57.15 -28.41 17.98
N GLU A 379 -58.36 -28.79 18.42
CA GLU A 379 -59.54 -27.89 18.45
C GLU A 379 -59.70 -27.18 19.81
N GLU A 380 -59.40 -27.88 20.90
CA GLU A 380 -59.52 -27.33 22.26
C GLU A 380 -58.42 -26.30 22.55
N ASP A 381 -58.81 -25.12 23.05
CA ASP A 381 -57.86 -24.03 23.29
C ASP A 381 -56.75 -24.37 24.29
N LYS A 382 -57.06 -25.13 25.35
CA LYS A 382 -56.05 -25.59 26.31
C LYS A 382 -55.01 -26.50 25.65
N ARG A 383 -55.46 -27.38 24.75
CA ARG A 383 -54.57 -28.28 24.00
C ARG A 383 -53.74 -27.50 22.97
N LYS A 384 -54.32 -26.50 22.29
CA LYS A 384 -53.57 -25.63 21.36
C LYS A 384 -52.38 -24.94 22.04
N VAL A 385 -52.59 -24.38 23.23
CA VAL A 385 -51.50 -23.71 23.99
C VAL A 385 -50.39 -24.69 24.34
N PHE A 386 -50.74 -25.86 24.89
CA PHE A 386 -49.74 -26.86 25.28
C PHE A 386 -49.00 -27.44 24.06
N SER A 387 -49.73 -27.72 22.98
CA SER A 387 -49.14 -28.21 21.74
C SER A 387 -48.28 -27.17 21.03
N PHE A 388 -48.61 -25.88 21.10
CA PHE A 388 -47.74 -24.80 20.63
C PHE A 388 -46.39 -24.84 21.36
N LEU A 389 -46.40 -24.97 22.69
CA LEU A 389 -45.17 -25.06 23.49
C LEU A 389 -44.32 -26.27 23.07
N ILE A 390 -44.94 -27.43 22.89
CA ILE A 390 -44.24 -28.65 22.45
C ILE A 390 -43.68 -28.46 21.04
N PHE A 391 -44.49 -28.03 20.07
CA PHE A 391 -44.03 -27.87 18.69
C PHE A 391 -42.93 -26.82 18.58
N TYR A 392 -43.04 -25.71 19.30
CA TYR A 392 -42.00 -24.69 19.32
C TYR A 392 -40.70 -25.23 19.90
N ALA A 393 -40.76 -25.96 21.02
CA ALA A 393 -39.57 -26.56 21.63
C ALA A 393 -38.90 -27.59 20.70
N VAL A 394 -39.69 -28.45 20.05
CA VAL A 394 -39.17 -29.46 19.10
C VAL A 394 -38.56 -28.79 17.87
N LEU A 395 -39.27 -27.83 17.26
CA LEU A 395 -38.76 -27.09 16.10
C LEU A 395 -37.50 -26.30 16.44
N LEU A 396 -37.44 -25.69 17.63
CA LEU A 396 -36.26 -24.99 18.11
C LEU A 396 -35.08 -25.95 18.33
N ALA A 397 -35.30 -27.14 18.90
CA ALA A 397 -34.26 -28.15 19.05
C ALA A 397 -33.73 -28.64 17.69
N MET A 398 -34.62 -28.89 16.73
CA MET A 398 -34.22 -29.21 15.35
C MET A 398 -33.41 -28.08 14.72
N PHE A 399 -33.86 -26.83 14.90
CA PHE A 399 -33.15 -25.65 14.41
C PHE A 399 -31.75 -25.54 15.02
N MET A 400 -31.60 -25.74 16.34
CA MET A 400 -30.29 -25.71 17.00
C MET A 400 -29.33 -26.79 16.49
N TYR A 401 -29.87 -27.93 16.04
CA TYR A 401 -29.06 -29.03 15.51
C TYR A 401 -28.70 -28.86 14.03
N ILE A 402 -29.64 -28.39 13.21
CA ILE A 402 -29.50 -28.35 11.75
C ILE A 402 -28.90 -27.02 11.27
N TYR A 403 -29.20 -25.90 11.94
CA TYR A 403 -28.90 -24.59 11.40
C TYR A 403 -27.48 -24.11 11.77
N PRO A 404 -26.59 -23.87 10.80
CA PRO A 404 -25.18 -23.56 11.06
C PRO A 404 -24.95 -22.20 11.74
N GLY A 405 -25.94 -21.29 11.68
CA GLY A 405 -25.86 -20.00 12.36
C GLY A 405 -26.01 -20.07 13.89
N PHE A 406 -26.62 -21.14 14.42
CA PHE A 406 -26.86 -21.27 15.87
C PHE A 406 -25.56 -21.37 16.68
N PRO A 407 -24.61 -22.30 16.39
CA PRO A 407 -23.37 -22.41 17.15
C PRO A 407 -22.57 -21.10 17.17
N ILE A 408 -22.59 -20.36 16.05
CA ILE A 408 -21.89 -19.07 15.92
C ILE A 408 -22.53 -18.02 16.83
N LEU A 409 -23.85 -17.83 16.74
CA LEU A 409 -24.56 -16.86 17.55
C LEU A 409 -24.50 -17.22 19.05
N TRP A 410 -24.57 -18.50 19.39
CA TRP A 410 -24.44 -18.99 20.76
C TRP A 410 -23.04 -18.77 21.35
N ARG A 411 -21.99 -18.74 20.53
CA ARG A 411 -20.64 -18.42 21.03
C ARG A 411 -20.41 -16.92 21.15
N LEU A 412 -20.89 -16.13 20.19
CA LEU A 412 -20.62 -14.69 20.13
C LEU A 412 -21.58 -13.87 21.00
N ASN A 413 -22.87 -14.20 21.02
CA ASN A 413 -23.89 -13.38 21.67
C ASN A 413 -25.12 -14.19 22.14
N ARG A 414 -24.93 -14.97 23.22
CA ARG A 414 -25.98 -15.84 23.80
C ARG A 414 -27.24 -15.08 24.21
N THR A 415 -27.07 -13.90 24.77
CA THR A 415 -28.19 -13.07 25.25
C THR A 415 -29.10 -12.68 24.12
N LEU A 416 -28.53 -12.31 22.96
CA LEU A 416 -29.30 -11.90 21.80
C LEU A 416 -30.13 -13.04 21.22
N PHE A 417 -29.57 -14.26 21.16
CA PHE A 417 -30.34 -15.45 20.76
C PHE A 417 -31.49 -15.74 21.73
N LEU A 418 -31.23 -15.73 23.04
CA LEU A 418 -32.26 -15.98 24.06
C LEU A 418 -33.36 -14.92 23.99
N ILE A 419 -33.02 -13.64 23.82
CA ILE A 419 -33.99 -12.57 23.62
C ILE A 419 -34.82 -12.82 22.38
N ALA A 420 -34.21 -13.19 21.25
CA ALA A 420 -34.94 -13.45 20.00
C ALA A 420 -35.93 -14.61 20.15
N VAL A 421 -35.52 -15.72 20.77
CA VAL A 421 -36.38 -16.88 21.05
C VAL A 421 -37.51 -16.50 22.01
N SER A 422 -37.19 -15.90 23.16
CA SER A 422 -38.18 -15.53 24.17
C SER A 422 -39.16 -14.48 23.66
N SER A 423 -38.68 -13.44 22.97
CA SER A 423 -39.54 -12.40 22.40
C SER A 423 -40.46 -12.97 21.32
N SER A 424 -39.95 -13.81 20.41
CA SER A 424 -40.76 -14.49 19.39
C SER A 424 -41.85 -15.35 20.03
N PHE A 425 -41.48 -16.17 21.02
CA PHE A 425 -42.42 -17.01 21.74
C PHE A 425 -43.52 -16.19 22.44
N ILE A 426 -43.13 -15.19 23.23
CA ILE A 426 -44.06 -14.34 23.99
C ILE A 426 -44.97 -13.56 23.05
N PHE A 427 -44.40 -12.95 22.00
CA PHE A 427 -45.16 -12.16 21.03
C PHE A 427 -46.28 -12.99 20.39
N PHE A 428 -45.96 -14.17 19.85
CA PHE A 428 -46.97 -15.02 19.24
C PHE A 428 -47.93 -15.65 20.26
N ALA A 429 -47.46 -16.02 21.44
CA ALA A 429 -48.33 -16.52 22.49
C ALA A 429 -49.39 -15.48 22.89
N VAL A 430 -49.00 -14.21 23.06
CA VAL A 430 -49.92 -13.10 23.34
C VAL A 430 -50.84 -12.85 22.16
N LEU A 431 -50.29 -12.69 20.96
CA LEU A 431 -51.04 -12.37 19.75
C LEU A 431 -52.16 -13.38 19.47
N LEU A 432 -51.94 -14.66 19.75
CA LEU A 432 -52.85 -15.73 19.32
C LEU A 432 -53.74 -16.26 20.42
N PHE A 433 -53.29 -16.26 21.67
CA PHE A 433 -54.08 -16.82 22.78
C PHE A 433 -54.66 -15.75 23.71
N VAL A 434 -54.10 -14.54 23.73
CA VAL A 434 -54.57 -13.45 24.59
C VAL A 434 -55.41 -12.46 23.80
N VAL A 435 -54.92 -11.98 22.65
CA VAL A 435 -55.64 -10.95 21.86
C VAL A 435 -57.04 -11.40 21.45
N PRO A 436 -57.28 -12.63 20.95
CA PRO A 436 -58.64 -13.06 20.58
C PRO A 436 -59.59 -13.21 21.77
N ARG A 437 -59.07 -13.32 23.01
CA ARG A 437 -59.90 -13.39 24.22
C ARG A 437 -60.27 -12.01 24.74
N VAL A 438 -59.41 -11.02 24.53
CA VAL A 438 -59.61 -9.63 24.97
C VAL A 438 -60.46 -8.87 23.97
N ILE A 439 -60.26 -9.11 22.68
CA ILE A 439 -61.05 -8.53 21.59
C ILE A 439 -62.12 -9.55 21.22
N LYS A 440 -63.29 -9.45 21.86
CA LYS A 440 -64.47 -10.23 21.46
C LYS A 440 -65.04 -9.64 20.17
N GLU A 441 -65.37 -10.51 19.21
CA GLU A 441 -66.14 -10.12 18.03
C GLU A 441 -67.47 -9.47 18.49
N PRO A 442 -67.86 -8.29 17.99
CA PRO A 442 -69.17 -7.74 18.27
C PRO A 442 -70.22 -8.68 17.67
N GLU A 443 -70.93 -9.40 18.53
CA GLU A 443 -72.09 -10.22 18.15
C GLU A 443 -73.22 -9.29 17.69
N LEU A 444 -73.16 -8.82 16.45
CA LEU A 444 -74.27 -8.11 15.79
C LEU A 444 -75.18 -9.16 15.14
N PRO A 445 -76.45 -9.28 15.57
CA PRO A 445 -77.38 -10.23 14.99
C PRO A 445 -77.87 -9.70 13.64
N GLY A 446 -77.49 -10.35 12.54
CA GLY A 446 -78.22 -10.23 11.27
C GLY A 446 -77.39 -10.21 9.99
N GLU A 447 -76.13 -9.76 10.03
CA GLU A 447 -75.27 -9.73 8.84
C GLU A 447 -73.95 -10.43 9.15
N ILE A 448 -73.63 -11.46 8.36
CA ILE A 448 -72.37 -12.18 8.53
C ILE A 448 -71.26 -11.31 7.97
N ASP A 449 -70.50 -10.68 8.86
CA ASP A 449 -69.30 -9.94 8.52
C ASP A 449 -68.32 -10.82 7.71
N VAL A 450 -67.68 -10.25 6.69
CA VAL A 450 -66.72 -10.95 5.80
C VAL A 450 -65.64 -11.73 6.60
N PRO A 451 -65.08 -11.20 7.71
CA PRO A 451 -64.21 -11.96 8.61
C PRO A 451 -64.83 -13.25 9.18
N GLY A 452 -66.12 -13.23 9.53
CA GLY A 452 -66.86 -14.39 10.05
C GLY A 452 -67.04 -15.49 9.00
N LEU A 453 -67.36 -15.12 7.75
CA LEU A 453 -67.43 -16.05 6.61
C LEU A 453 -66.08 -16.73 6.33
N ILE A 454 -64.97 -15.98 6.45
CA ILE A 454 -63.62 -16.52 6.29
C ILE A 454 -63.31 -17.52 7.40
N SER A 455 -63.64 -17.19 8.66
CA SER A 455 -63.43 -18.06 9.83
C SER A 455 -64.22 -19.38 9.72
N ILE A 456 -65.49 -19.31 9.33
CA ILE A 456 -66.36 -20.47 9.10
C ILE A 456 -65.79 -21.34 7.95
N SER A 457 -65.41 -20.70 6.84
CA SER A 457 -64.82 -21.38 5.68
C SER A 457 -63.52 -22.09 6.03
N PHE A 458 -62.64 -21.46 6.82
CA PHE A 458 -61.39 -22.05 7.31
C PHE A 458 -61.64 -23.26 8.21
N SER A 459 -62.60 -23.15 9.13
CA SER A 459 -62.99 -24.25 10.01
C SER A 459 -63.56 -25.45 9.24
N LEU A 460 -64.38 -25.18 8.22
CA LEU A 460 -64.93 -26.21 7.33
C LEU A 460 -63.81 -26.90 6.51
N ALA A 461 -62.91 -26.10 5.91
CA ALA A 461 -61.77 -26.60 5.13
C ALA A 461 -60.84 -27.48 5.98
N LYS A 462 -60.53 -27.06 7.22
CA LYS A 462 -59.76 -27.84 8.19
C LYS A 462 -60.41 -29.19 8.49
N ARG A 463 -61.73 -29.22 8.73
CA ARG A 463 -62.47 -30.45 9.00
C ARG A 463 -62.41 -31.42 7.81
N TYR A 464 -62.61 -30.92 6.59
CA TYR A 464 -62.49 -31.74 5.38
C TYR A 464 -61.06 -32.26 5.15
N SER A 465 -60.06 -31.42 5.40
CA SER A 465 -58.64 -31.78 5.33
C SER A 465 -58.27 -32.93 6.28
N LYS A 466 -58.81 -32.91 7.52
CA LYS A 466 -58.62 -33.98 8.52
C LYS A 466 -59.33 -35.30 8.18
N VAL A 467 -60.43 -35.28 7.44
CA VAL A 467 -61.13 -36.50 7.03
C VAL A 467 -60.35 -37.23 5.93
N ARG A 468 -59.77 -36.48 4.97
CA ARG A 468 -59.02 -37.03 3.84
C ARG A 468 -57.50 -36.92 4.04
N LYS A 469 -57.01 -37.40 5.19
CA LYS A 469 -55.62 -37.22 5.66
C LYS A 469 -54.56 -37.49 4.60
N LEU A 470 -54.66 -38.62 3.89
CA LEU A 470 -53.66 -39.02 2.90
C LEU A 470 -53.62 -38.06 1.70
N ARG A 471 -54.79 -37.69 1.16
CA ARG A 471 -54.89 -36.78 0.01
C ARG A 471 -54.39 -35.38 0.36
N THR A 472 -54.76 -34.87 1.53
CA THR A 472 -54.27 -33.56 1.99
C THR A 472 -52.76 -33.58 2.22
N PHE A 473 -52.24 -34.64 2.84
CA PHE A 473 -50.80 -34.77 3.07
C PHE A 473 -50.01 -34.76 1.76
N ILE A 474 -50.41 -35.59 0.78
CA ILE A 474 -49.74 -35.66 -0.52
C ILE A 474 -49.77 -34.29 -1.23
N THR A 475 -50.93 -33.62 -1.24
CA THR A 475 -51.05 -32.31 -1.92
C THR A 475 -50.22 -31.21 -1.27
N VAL A 476 -50.23 -31.10 0.06
CA VAL A 476 -49.40 -30.14 0.79
C VAL A 476 -47.91 -30.46 0.61
N PHE A 477 -47.53 -31.74 0.71
CA PHE A 477 -46.14 -32.17 0.52
C PHE A 477 -45.64 -31.84 -0.89
N SER A 478 -46.43 -32.11 -1.94
CA SER A 478 -46.06 -31.78 -3.32
C SER A 478 -45.88 -30.28 -3.54
N ILE A 479 -46.77 -29.45 -3.00
CA ILE A 479 -46.64 -27.98 -3.08
C ILE A 479 -45.39 -27.52 -2.32
N ALA A 480 -45.13 -28.09 -1.14
CA ALA A 480 -43.95 -27.75 -0.34
C ALA A 480 -42.65 -28.13 -1.09
N VAL A 481 -42.58 -29.32 -1.70
CA VAL A 481 -41.43 -29.74 -2.52
C VAL A 481 -41.24 -28.80 -3.71
N LEU A 482 -42.31 -28.38 -4.39
CA LEU A 482 -42.23 -27.45 -5.51
C LEU A 482 -41.67 -26.08 -5.08
N ILE A 483 -42.18 -25.52 -3.97
CA ILE A 483 -41.67 -24.26 -3.41
C ILE A 483 -40.22 -24.42 -2.99
N TRP A 484 -39.87 -25.54 -2.35
CA TRP A 484 -38.50 -25.79 -1.89
C TRP A 484 -37.52 -25.91 -3.06
N ALA A 485 -37.90 -26.65 -4.11
CA ALA A 485 -37.11 -26.74 -5.33
C ALA A 485 -36.89 -25.38 -6.00
N PHE A 486 -37.94 -24.56 -6.12
CA PHE A 486 -37.85 -23.23 -6.73
C PHE A 486 -36.99 -22.27 -5.90
N THR A 487 -37.18 -22.24 -4.57
CA THR A 487 -36.39 -21.39 -3.67
C THR A 487 -34.92 -21.80 -3.62
N VAL A 488 -34.61 -23.10 -3.63
CA VAL A 488 -33.24 -23.61 -3.71
C VAL A 488 -32.60 -23.21 -5.05
N LEU A 489 -33.29 -23.42 -6.17
CA LEU A 489 -32.79 -23.06 -7.51
C LEU A 489 -32.53 -21.55 -7.64
N ALA A 490 -33.44 -20.72 -7.13
CA ALA A 490 -33.28 -19.26 -7.10
C ALA A 490 -32.11 -18.83 -6.21
N SER A 491 -31.85 -19.54 -5.12
CA SER A 491 -30.73 -19.25 -4.21
C SER A 491 -29.37 -19.59 -4.84
N PHE A 492 -29.26 -20.70 -5.57
CA PHE A 492 -28.04 -21.05 -6.32
C PHE A 492 -27.76 -20.08 -7.48
N SER A 493 -28.81 -19.60 -8.17
CA SER A 493 -28.66 -18.71 -9.32
C SER A 493 -28.18 -17.30 -8.99
N GLN A 494 -28.26 -16.86 -7.73
CA GLN A 494 -27.96 -15.46 -7.36
C GLN A 494 -26.51 -15.20 -6.99
N VAL A 495 -25.67 -16.23 -6.80
CA VAL A 495 -24.38 -16.00 -6.14
C VAL A 495 -23.35 -15.33 -7.05
N TYR A 496 -23.29 -15.58 -8.37
CA TYR A 496 -22.47 -14.78 -9.29
C TYR A 496 -23.00 -14.84 -10.73
N ALA A 497 -24.13 -14.19 -11.00
CA ALA A 497 -24.36 -13.75 -12.37
C ALA A 497 -23.25 -12.74 -12.70
N LYS A 498 -22.45 -13.00 -13.74
CA LYS A 498 -21.77 -11.93 -14.47
C LYS A 498 -22.87 -10.90 -14.76
N ILE A 499 -22.83 -9.77 -14.06
CA ILE A 499 -23.75 -8.69 -14.33
C ILE A 499 -23.29 -8.14 -15.67
N TYR A 500 -23.98 -8.53 -16.73
CA TYR A 500 -23.87 -7.85 -18.01
C TYR A 500 -24.59 -6.52 -17.82
N GLU A 501 -23.87 -5.53 -17.30
CA GLU A 501 -24.33 -4.15 -17.38
C GLU A 501 -24.27 -3.76 -18.86
N GLY A 502 -25.34 -3.11 -19.33
CA GLY A 502 -25.67 -2.94 -20.75
C GLY A 502 -24.67 -2.11 -21.56
N GLU A 503 -24.92 -2.09 -22.86
CA GLU A 503 -24.27 -1.33 -23.95
C GLU A 503 -22.89 -0.72 -23.62
N ILE A 504 -21.85 -1.55 -23.78
CA ILE A 504 -20.47 -1.08 -23.95
C ILE A 504 -20.47 -0.19 -25.20
N ALA A 505 -20.00 1.05 -25.07
CA ALA A 505 -19.86 1.93 -26.23
C ALA A 505 -19.01 1.24 -27.31
N THR A 506 -19.45 1.28 -28.56
CA THR A 506 -18.75 0.62 -29.66
C THR A 506 -17.49 1.41 -30.02
N TYR A 507 -16.33 0.82 -29.79
CA TYR A 507 -15.03 1.38 -30.20
C TYR A 507 -14.57 0.76 -31.52
N PRO A 508 -13.74 1.48 -32.30
CA PRO A 508 -13.16 0.95 -33.54
C PRO A 508 -12.16 -0.21 -33.30
N HIS A 509 -11.76 -0.44 -32.05
CA HIS A 509 -10.78 -1.44 -31.65
C HIS A 509 -11.30 -2.27 -30.47
N ASP A 510 -10.82 -3.52 -30.36
CA ASP A 510 -11.03 -4.36 -29.19
C ASP A 510 -10.19 -3.81 -28.02
N LEU A 511 -10.85 -3.17 -27.05
CA LEU A 511 -10.20 -2.53 -25.91
C LEU A 511 -10.41 -3.32 -24.63
N ILE A 512 -9.36 -3.46 -23.84
CA ILE A 512 -9.41 -4.03 -22.49
C ILE A 512 -8.99 -2.94 -21.51
N LEU A 513 -9.96 -2.44 -20.74
CA LEU A 513 -9.72 -1.49 -19.66
C LEU A 513 -9.47 -2.25 -18.36
N VAL A 514 -8.27 -2.09 -17.79
CA VAL A 514 -7.88 -2.74 -16.54
C VAL A 514 -7.93 -1.71 -15.41
N ARG A 515 -8.84 -1.94 -14.44
CA ARG A 515 -8.94 -1.14 -13.21
C ARG A 515 -8.97 -2.08 -12.03
N ARG A 516 -8.20 -1.75 -10.99
CA ARG A 516 -8.31 -2.46 -9.71
C ARG A 516 -9.35 -1.74 -8.85
N VAL A 517 -10.51 -2.37 -8.66
CA VAL A 517 -11.60 -1.80 -7.83
C VAL A 517 -11.84 -2.71 -6.63
N VAL A 518 -11.80 -2.14 -5.43
CA VAL A 518 -12.09 -2.84 -4.18
C VAL A 518 -13.23 -2.10 -3.48
N ASN A 519 -14.38 -2.75 -3.33
CA ASN A 519 -15.61 -2.18 -2.73
C ASN A 519 -16.02 -0.83 -3.38
N GLY A 520 -16.01 -0.78 -4.72
CA GLY A 520 -16.34 0.43 -5.49
C GLY A 520 -15.26 1.53 -5.48
N SER A 521 -14.18 1.36 -4.72
CA SER A 521 -13.04 2.31 -4.69
C SER A 521 -11.91 1.83 -5.58
N GLN A 522 -11.41 2.70 -6.46
CA GLN A 522 -10.22 2.40 -7.26
C GLN A 522 -8.98 2.30 -6.37
N ARG A 523 -8.12 1.32 -6.67
CA ARG A 523 -6.85 1.03 -6.00
C ARG A 523 -5.74 1.00 -7.04
N PRO A 524 -4.48 1.26 -6.65
CA PRO A 524 -3.39 1.22 -7.60
C PRO A 524 -3.10 -0.22 -8.08
N LEU A 525 -2.80 -0.30 -9.37
CA LEU A 525 -2.21 -1.46 -10.03
C LEU A 525 -0.72 -1.53 -9.69
N ASN A 526 -0.15 -2.73 -9.71
CA ASN A 526 1.28 -2.92 -9.65
C ASN A 526 1.86 -2.58 -11.03
N PHE A 527 2.38 -1.37 -11.18
CA PHE A 527 2.80 -0.85 -12.48
C PHE A 527 3.81 -1.78 -13.16
N GLU A 528 4.84 -2.25 -12.46
CA GLU A 528 5.88 -3.07 -13.05
C GLU A 528 5.35 -4.45 -13.47
N LEU A 529 4.58 -5.11 -12.59
CA LEU A 529 4.16 -6.49 -12.80
C LEU A 529 2.93 -6.63 -13.70
N ASP A 530 1.89 -5.82 -13.46
CA ASP A 530 0.63 -5.89 -14.22
C ASP A 530 0.88 -5.50 -15.69
N THR A 531 1.70 -4.47 -15.92
CA THR A 531 2.09 -4.05 -17.27
C THR A 531 2.84 -5.15 -18.01
N ASP A 532 3.77 -5.81 -17.34
CA ASP A 532 4.59 -6.86 -17.95
C ASP A 532 3.78 -8.12 -18.27
N ILE A 533 2.75 -8.43 -17.48
CA ILE A 533 1.79 -9.47 -17.78
C ILE A 533 0.95 -9.07 -19.00
N LEU A 534 0.45 -7.84 -19.05
CA LEU A 534 -0.37 -7.38 -20.18
C LEU A 534 0.39 -7.40 -21.51
N LYS A 535 1.68 -7.03 -21.51
CA LYS A 535 2.56 -7.15 -22.69
C LYS A 535 2.81 -8.60 -23.13
N SER A 536 2.65 -9.57 -22.23
CA SER A 536 2.83 -11.00 -22.56
C SER A 536 1.64 -11.57 -23.32
N TYR A 537 0.46 -10.98 -23.15
CA TYR A 537 -0.66 -11.17 -24.07
C TYR A 537 -0.37 -10.33 -25.31
N ASN A 538 -0.66 -10.84 -26.50
CA ASN A 538 -0.28 -10.25 -27.80
C ASN A 538 -1.03 -8.92 -28.10
N VAL A 539 -0.88 -7.93 -27.21
CA VAL A 539 -1.53 -6.63 -27.21
C VAL A 539 -0.73 -5.70 -28.10
N SER A 540 -1.41 -5.08 -29.06
CA SER A 540 -0.79 -4.23 -30.09
C SER A 540 -0.20 -2.95 -29.51
N ASN A 541 -0.89 -2.31 -28.56
CA ASN A 541 -0.47 -1.07 -27.95
C ASN A 541 -1.15 -0.89 -26.57
N ILE A 542 -0.47 -0.20 -25.64
CA ILE A 542 -0.90 0.01 -24.25
C ILE A 542 -0.86 1.50 -23.95
N ALA A 543 -1.95 2.03 -23.41
CA ALA A 543 -2.00 3.38 -22.86
C ALA A 543 -2.04 3.33 -21.33
N TYR A 544 -1.21 4.15 -20.69
CA TYR A 544 -1.09 4.23 -19.24
C TYR A 544 -1.77 5.49 -18.71
N ARG A 545 -2.50 5.30 -17.61
CA ARG A 545 -3.15 6.39 -16.89
C ARG A 545 -2.81 6.32 -15.40
N VAL A 546 -2.38 7.44 -14.84
CA VAL A 546 -2.03 7.56 -13.41
C VAL A 546 -2.85 8.67 -12.78
N TYR A 547 -3.42 8.41 -11.61
CA TYR A 547 -4.15 9.40 -10.82
C TYR A 547 -3.49 9.59 -9.45
N ASN A 548 -3.75 10.74 -8.81
CA ASN A 548 -3.46 10.87 -7.38
C ASN A 548 -4.33 9.91 -6.56
N ASP A 549 -3.79 9.41 -5.45
CA ASP A 549 -4.59 8.67 -4.47
C ASP A 549 -5.62 9.63 -3.83
N PRO A 550 -6.93 9.34 -3.89
CA PRO A 550 -7.95 10.21 -3.33
C PRO A 550 -7.83 10.39 -1.80
N ARG A 551 -7.11 9.50 -1.10
CA ARG A 551 -6.86 9.55 0.35
C ARG A 551 -5.77 10.56 0.72
N VAL A 552 -4.92 10.94 -0.23
CA VAL A 552 -3.85 11.92 -0.02
C VAL A 552 -4.33 13.27 -0.52
N SER A 553 -4.33 14.28 0.36
CA SER A 553 -4.62 15.65 -0.04
C SER A 553 -3.42 16.23 -0.78
N LEU A 554 -3.50 16.29 -2.10
CA LEU A 554 -2.51 16.93 -2.96
C LEU A 554 -2.90 18.40 -3.19
N SER A 555 -1.93 19.31 -3.03
CA SER A 555 -2.05 20.71 -3.44
C SER A 555 -0.93 21.05 -4.42
N ILE A 556 -1.29 21.53 -5.59
CA ILE A 556 -0.39 21.87 -6.69
C ILE A 556 -0.47 23.38 -6.86
N ARG A 557 0.60 24.06 -6.49
CA ARG A 557 0.73 25.52 -6.57
C ARG A 557 1.54 25.87 -7.80
N ILE A 558 0.90 26.50 -8.78
CA ILE A 558 1.49 26.90 -10.05
C ILE A 558 1.75 28.39 -9.98
N ARG A 559 3.00 28.80 -10.18
CA ARG A 559 3.41 30.19 -10.16
C ARG A 559 4.00 30.60 -11.50
N PHE A 560 3.51 31.71 -12.03
CA PHE A 560 4.08 32.38 -13.19
C PHE A 560 4.17 33.87 -12.86
N GLN A 561 5.39 34.39 -12.79
CA GLN A 561 5.66 35.76 -12.34
C GLN A 561 5.02 36.01 -10.96
N ASP A 562 4.18 37.05 -10.83
CA ASP A 562 3.45 37.41 -9.60
C ASP A 562 2.08 36.72 -9.47
N ARG A 563 1.71 35.86 -10.41
CA ARG A 563 0.41 35.17 -10.42
C ARG A 563 0.56 33.74 -9.93
N GLU A 564 -0.40 33.33 -9.12
CA GLU A 564 -0.44 32.00 -8.51
C GLU A 564 -1.82 31.37 -8.68
N TYR A 565 -1.84 30.07 -8.99
CA TYR A 565 -3.05 29.27 -9.08
C TYR A 565 -2.85 27.95 -8.35
N VAL A 566 -3.84 27.52 -7.57
CA VAL A 566 -3.76 26.31 -6.75
C VAL A 566 -4.80 25.29 -7.22
N ILE A 567 -4.35 24.06 -7.41
CA ILE A 567 -5.10 22.92 -7.96
C ILE A 567 -4.93 21.71 -7.05
N HIS A 568 -5.93 20.81 -6.98
CA HIS A 568 -5.90 19.67 -6.05
C HIS A 568 -5.85 18.29 -6.71
N GLY A 569 -5.79 18.21 -8.04
CA GLY A 569 -5.74 16.95 -8.78
C GLY A 569 -4.63 16.90 -9.81
N VAL A 570 -4.13 15.70 -10.09
CA VAL A 570 -3.15 15.47 -11.16
C VAL A 570 -3.51 14.21 -11.92
N VAL A 571 -3.43 14.28 -13.25
CA VAL A 571 -3.61 13.15 -14.15
C VAL A 571 -2.36 12.95 -14.99
N GLY A 572 -1.86 11.72 -15.00
CA GLY A 572 -0.76 11.29 -15.84
C GLY A 572 -1.28 10.53 -17.03
N LEU A 573 -1.05 11.06 -18.24
CA LEU A 573 -1.47 10.43 -19.48
C LEU A 573 -0.27 9.97 -20.29
N SER A 574 -0.46 8.87 -21.02
CA SER A 574 0.47 8.41 -22.06
C SER A 574 0.11 8.99 -23.43
N PRO A 575 1.09 9.17 -24.34
CA PRO A 575 0.81 9.64 -25.70
C PRO A 575 -0.21 8.79 -26.45
N ASN A 576 -0.20 7.48 -26.19
CA ASN A 576 -1.05 6.49 -26.83
C ASN A 576 -2.53 6.63 -26.42
N GLU A 577 -2.82 7.39 -25.36
CA GLU A 577 -4.18 7.65 -24.91
C GLU A 577 -5.05 8.29 -26.02
N LYS A 578 -4.42 9.06 -26.92
CA LYS A 578 -5.07 9.73 -28.06
C LYS A 578 -5.72 8.79 -29.07
N ASP A 579 -5.24 7.54 -29.13
CA ASP A 579 -5.72 6.55 -30.09
C ASP A 579 -6.98 5.82 -29.59
N TYR A 580 -7.25 5.90 -28.28
CA TYR A 580 -8.32 5.16 -27.61
C TYR A 580 -9.40 6.06 -27.03
N THR A 581 -9.02 7.28 -26.66
CA THR A 581 -9.92 8.28 -26.11
C THR A 581 -10.07 9.42 -27.11
N GLU A 582 -11.23 10.06 -27.17
CA GLU A 582 -11.45 11.24 -28.01
C GLU A 582 -10.77 12.50 -27.45
N ILE A 583 -9.72 12.34 -26.65
CA ILE A 583 -9.14 13.39 -25.83
C ILE A 583 -8.54 14.52 -26.68
N THR A 584 -8.14 14.23 -27.92
CA THR A 584 -7.72 15.20 -28.93
C THR A 584 -8.73 16.30 -29.18
N LYS A 585 -10.03 16.02 -29.04
CA LYS A 585 -11.11 17.01 -29.25
C LYS A 585 -11.18 18.07 -28.15
N PHE A 586 -10.49 17.85 -27.02
CA PHE A 586 -10.61 18.68 -25.82
C PHE A 586 -9.37 19.51 -25.51
N PHE A 587 -8.27 19.27 -26.24
CA PHE A 587 -7.00 19.98 -26.08
C PHE A 587 -6.81 21.05 -27.14
N ASN A 588 -6.27 22.19 -26.70
CA ASN A 588 -5.74 23.23 -27.56
C ASN A 588 -4.24 23.38 -27.23
N GLY A 589 -3.41 22.73 -28.06
CA GLY A 589 -1.95 22.61 -27.91
C GLY A 589 -1.41 21.34 -28.56
N ASN A 590 -0.12 21.07 -28.44
CA ASN A 590 0.50 19.86 -29.01
C ASN A 590 0.33 18.66 -28.06
N ILE A 591 -0.48 17.68 -28.48
CA ILE A 591 -0.77 16.46 -27.71
C ILE A 591 0.44 15.53 -27.57
N GLU A 592 1.42 15.61 -28.48
CA GLU A 592 2.61 14.77 -28.42
C GLU A 592 3.49 15.11 -27.21
N LYS A 593 3.35 16.33 -26.68
CA LYS A 593 4.02 16.77 -25.46
C LYS A 593 3.56 16.03 -24.20
N PHE A 594 2.45 15.27 -24.26
CA PHE A 594 2.11 14.33 -23.17
C PHE A 594 3.19 13.25 -22.98
N GLY A 595 3.98 12.97 -24.01
CA GLY A 595 5.08 12.01 -23.97
C GLY A 595 6.39 12.57 -23.44
N GLU A 596 6.51 13.88 -23.41
CA GLU A 596 7.74 14.58 -23.05
C GLU A 596 7.77 14.90 -21.55
N TYR A 597 8.94 14.74 -20.95
CA TYR A 597 9.17 15.16 -19.57
C TYR A 597 9.25 16.68 -19.47
N GLY A 598 8.77 17.23 -18.36
CA GLY A 598 8.88 18.65 -18.09
C GLY A 598 7.75 19.50 -18.66
N TYR A 599 6.70 18.90 -19.23
CA TYR A 599 5.56 19.61 -19.77
C TYR A 599 4.29 19.44 -18.93
N ILE A 600 3.53 20.52 -18.78
CA ILE A 600 2.26 20.57 -18.06
C ILE A 600 1.15 21.16 -18.93
N THR A 601 -0.03 20.54 -18.89
CA THR A 601 -1.24 21.04 -19.54
C THR A 601 -2.23 21.51 -18.48
N LEU A 602 -2.72 22.73 -18.66
CA LEU A 602 -3.53 23.44 -17.68
C LEU A 602 -5.01 23.48 -18.08
N PRO A 603 -5.95 23.52 -17.13
CA PRO A 603 -7.34 23.82 -17.45
C PRO A 603 -7.44 25.24 -18.02
N SER A 604 -8.37 25.46 -18.97
CA SER A 604 -8.50 26.75 -19.66
C SER A 604 -8.63 27.94 -18.70
N LYS A 605 -9.32 27.76 -17.56
CA LYS A 605 -9.45 28.77 -16.51
C LYS A 605 -8.10 29.13 -15.87
N ALA A 606 -7.27 28.14 -15.55
CA ALA A 606 -5.94 28.38 -14.97
C ALA A 606 -5.01 29.02 -16.00
N TYR A 607 -5.05 28.53 -17.24
CA TYR A 607 -4.27 29.06 -18.36
C TYR A 607 -4.57 30.55 -18.60
N MET A 608 -5.84 30.93 -18.65
CA MET A 608 -6.27 32.32 -18.84
C MET A 608 -5.96 33.20 -17.62
N GLN A 609 -6.15 32.70 -16.40
CA GLN A 609 -5.90 33.47 -15.17
C GLN A 609 -4.40 33.74 -14.94
N LEU A 610 -3.55 32.75 -15.21
CA LEU A 610 -2.10 32.92 -15.17
C LEU A 610 -1.61 33.78 -16.35
N GLY A 611 -2.29 33.74 -17.50
CA GLY A 611 -1.93 34.51 -18.69
C GLY A 611 -0.69 33.96 -19.40
N VAL A 612 -0.49 32.64 -19.29
CA VAL A 612 0.63 31.91 -19.89
C VAL A 612 0.38 31.58 -21.36
N LYS A 613 1.45 31.33 -22.10
CA LYS A 613 1.45 30.83 -23.48
C LYS A 613 2.13 29.46 -23.54
N GLU A 614 1.95 28.76 -24.65
CA GLU A 614 2.73 27.55 -24.93
C GLU A 614 4.23 27.85 -24.91
N GLU A 615 5.02 26.92 -24.35
CA GLU A 615 6.48 27.04 -24.11
C GLU A 615 6.90 28.00 -22.98
N ASP A 616 5.99 28.65 -22.27
CA ASP A 616 6.37 29.46 -21.10
C ASP A 616 6.86 28.57 -19.95
N ASP A 617 7.94 28.98 -19.28
CA ASP A 617 8.47 28.35 -18.08
C ASP A 617 7.66 28.76 -16.83
N ILE A 618 7.14 27.77 -16.11
CA ILE A 618 6.36 27.95 -14.88
C ILE A 618 6.95 27.14 -13.74
N VAL A 619 6.86 27.68 -12.53
CA VAL A 619 7.31 26.99 -11.31
C VAL A 619 6.11 26.28 -10.69
N VAL A 620 6.18 24.96 -10.59
CA VAL A 620 5.13 24.12 -10.00
C VAL A 620 5.63 23.50 -8.71
N SER A 621 4.88 23.73 -7.62
CA SER A 621 5.16 23.15 -6.31
C SER A 621 4.09 22.13 -5.96
N PHE A 622 4.49 20.88 -5.75
CA PHE A 622 3.63 19.79 -5.28
C PHE A 622 3.76 19.68 -3.76
N GLU A 623 2.65 19.89 -3.07
CA GLU A 623 2.55 19.83 -1.62
C GLU A 623 1.62 18.69 -1.22
N CYS A 624 2.14 17.76 -0.41
CA CYS A 624 1.39 16.69 0.21
C CYS A 624 1.70 16.68 1.71
N PRO A 625 0.70 16.68 2.61
CA PRO A 625 0.96 16.61 4.04
C PRO A 625 1.81 15.40 4.41
N GLY A 626 2.89 15.66 5.15
CA GLY A 626 3.86 14.64 5.57
C GLY A 626 5.00 14.36 4.59
N PHE A 627 5.05 15.03 3.43
CA PHE A 627 6.14 14.95 2.46
C PHE A 627 6.80 16.30 2.22
N GLU A 628 8.05 16.30 1.77
CA GLU A 628 8.75 17.51 1.36
C GLU A 628 8.10 18.13 0.12
N ILE A 629 8.00 19.47 0.10
CA ILE A 629 7.42 20.20 -1.03
C ILE A 629 8.35 20.04 -2.23
N GLN A 630 7.89 19.35 -3.26
CA GLN A 630 8.65 19.18 -4.49
C GLN A 630 8.41 20.37 -5.42
N LYS A 631 9.48 21.08 -5.77
CA LYS A 631 9.45 22.19 -6.73
C LYS A 631 10.04 21.74 -8.05
N MET A 632 9.36 22.04 -9.14
CA MET A 632 9.77 21.68 -10.49
C MET A 632 9.56 22.88 -11.42
N ASP A 633 10.52 23.10 -12.31
CA ASP A 633 10.38 24.04 -13.42
C ASP A 633 9.83 23.27 -14.62
N LEU A 634 8.63 23.65 -15.07
CA LEU A 634 7.89 22.96 -16.13
C LEU A 634 7.50 23.94 -17.23
N LYS A 635 7.37 23.44 -18.45
CA LYS A 635 6.91 24.18 -19.62
C LYS A 635 5.43 23.96 -19.88
N VAL A 636 4.74 25.01 -20.29
CA VAL A 636 3.32 24.90 -20.65
C VAL A 636 3.16 24.23 -22.02
N ALA A 637 2.49 23.08 -22.07
CA ALA A 637 2.16 22.38 -23.31
C ALA A 637 0.92 22.92 -24.02
N GLY A 638 0.03 23.58 -23.28
CA GLY A 638 -1.24 24.13 -23.79
C GLY A 638 -2.34 24.08 -22.73
N MET A 639 -3.60 24.13 -23.19
CA MET A 639 -4.78 24.08 -22.33
C MET A 639 -5.79 23.01 -22.75
N PHE A 640 -6.64 22.58 -21.80
CA PHE A 640 -7.82 21.76 -22.08
C PHE A 640 -9.12 22.47 -21.71
N LEU A 641 -10.15 22.25 -22.53
CA LEU A 641 -11.48 22.83 -22.36
C LEU A 641 -12.29 22.00 -21.35
N GLU A 642 -12.60 22.58 -20.20
CA GLU A 642 -13.21 21.88 -19.07
C GLU A 642 -14.59 21.30 -19.39
N ASN A 643 -15.42 22.07 -20.10
CA ASN A 643 -16.78 21.65 -20.48
C ASN A 643 -16.77 20.41 -21.38
N ASN A 644 -15.79 20.30 -22.27
CA ASN A 644 -15.70 19.18 -23.19
C ASN A 644 -15.05 17.97 -22.48
N TYR A 645 -14.04 18.22 -21.63
CA TYR A 645 -13.44 17.17 -20.80
C TYR A 645 -14.45 16.54 -19.83
N ASP A 646 -15.39 17.32 -19.30
CA ASP A 646 -16.46 16.82 -18.43
C ASP A 646 -17.42 15.84 -19.14
N GLN A 647 -17.49 15.90 -20.47
CA GLN A 647 -18.27 14.98 -21.32
C GLN A 647 -17.45 13.76 -21.77
N ALA A 648 -16.12 13.77 -21.56
CA ALA A 648 -15.26 12.66 -21.94
C ALA A 648 -15.53 11.43 -21.06
N GLN A 649 -15.85 10.32 -21.71
CA GLN A 649 -16.08 9.02 -21.08
C GLN A 649 -15.03 8.02 -21.54
N ASP A 650 -14.65 7.12 -20.63
CA ASP A 650 -13.85 5.94 -20.95
C ASP A 650 -14.72 4.90 -21.71
N PRO A 651 -14.11 3.82 -22.24
CA PRO A 651 -14.85 2.74 -22.87
C PRO A 651 -15.93 2.06 -22.04
N ASP A 652 -15.83 2.16 -20.73
CA ASP A 652 -16.83 1.64 -19.79
C ASP A 652 -17.89 2.69 -19.38
N GLY A 653 -17.94 3.84 -20.06
CA GLY A 653 -18.91 4.92 -19.80
C GLY A 653 -18.59 5.79 -18.57
N PHE A 654 -17.54 5.48 -17.80
CA PHE A 654 -17.16 6.29 -16.64
C PHE A 654 -16.38 7.55 -17.06
N PRO A 655 -16.49 8.66 -16.31
CA PRO A 655 -15.74 9.88 -16.60
C PRO A 655 -14.22 9.70 -16.55
N LEU A 656 -13.49 10.41 -17.42
CA LEU A 656 -12.02 10.45 -17.50
C LEU A 656 -11.35 11.26 -16.35
N LYS A 657 -12.05 11.53 -15.26
CA LYS A 657 -11.65 12.49 -14.23
C LYS A 657 -10.92 11.83 -13.06
N PRO A 658 -9.94 12.51 -12.43
CA PRO A 658 -9.33 12.03 -11.20
C PRO A 658 -10.30 12.12 -10.02
N PHE A 659 -9.90 11.56 -8.88
CA PHE A 659 -10.73 11.46 -7.68
C PHE A 659 -10.17 12.29 -6.51
N LYS A 660 -11.07 12.75 -5.63
CA LYS A 660 -10.75 13.32 -4.32
C LYS A 660 -11.69 12.82 -3.24
N MET A 661 -11.22 12.79 -2.00
CA MET A 661 -12.06 12.49 -0.84
C MET A 661 -12.77 13.74 -0.34
N VAL A 662 -14.11 13.71 -0.29
CA VAL A 662 -14.95 14.74 0.33
C VAL A 662 -15.84 14.07 1.36
N LYS A 663 -15.71 14.44 2.65
CA LYS A 663 -16.50 13.88 3.76
C LYS A 663 -16.52 12.34 3.79
N ASN A 664 -15.35 11.71 3.67
CA ASN A 664 -15.17 10.25 3.59
C ASN A 664 -15.82 9.54 2.39
N LYS A 665 -16.20 10.28 1.34
CA LYS A 665 -16.64 9.70 0.07
C LYS A 665 -15.69 10.09 -1.06
N VAL A 666 -15.40 9.12 -1.94
CA VAL A 666 -14.61 9.35 -3.15
C VAL A 666 -15.53 10.02 -4.19
N VAL A 667 -15.13 11.19 -4.68
CA VAL A 667 -15.87 12.00 -5.67
C VAL A 667 -14.92 12.42 -6.77
N TYR A 668 -15.42 12.60 -7.99
CA TYR A 668 -14.61 13.16 -9.09
C TYR A 668 -14.17 14.60 -8.79
N VAL A 669 -12.94 14.91 -9.17
CA VAL A 669 -12.42 16.28 -9.16
C VAL A 669 -13.06 17.06 -10.30
N ASN A 670 -13.34 18.35 -10.08
CA ASN A 670 -13.85 19.22 -11.14
C ASN A 670 -12.77 19.47 -12.19
N SER A 671 -13.14 19.64 -13.45
CA SER A 671 -12.18 19.87 -14.54
C SER A 671 -11.35 21.15 -14.41
N THR A 672 -11.78 22.10 -13.59
CA THR A 672 -11.01 23.32 -13.27
C THR A 672 -9.94 23.12 -12.18
N ASP A 673 -9.92 21.94 -11.56
CA ASP A 673 -9.21 21.64 -10.30
C ASP A 673 -8.27 20.43 -10.46
N PHE A 674 -7.80 20.15 -11.69
CA PHE A 674 -6.68 19.24 -11.94
C PHE A 674 -5.80 19.69 -13.12
N VAL A 675 -4.57 19.17 -13.20
CA VAL A 675 -3.64 19.34 -14.34
C VAL A 675 -3.26 18.01 -14.96
N ILE A 676 -2.73 18.05 -16.18
CA ILE A 676 -2.29 16.87 -16.92
C ILE A 676 -0.78 16.96 -17.15
N LEU A 677 -0.04 15.88 -16.83
CA LEU A 677 1.39 15.73 -17.12
C LEU A 677 1.66 14.35 -17.73
N ASN A 678 2.93 14.13 -18.09
CA ASN A 678 3.42 12.81 -18.45
C ASN A 678 3.25 11.80 -17.30
N TRP A 679 2.69 10.63 -17.61
CA TRP A 679 2.44 9.58 -16.62
C TRP A 679 3.71 9.10 -15.89
N LYS A 680 4.86 9.02 -16.58
CA LYS A 680 6.13 8.60 -15.96
C LYS A 680 6.62 9.66 -14.99
N GLN A 681 6.52 10.93 -15.37
CA GLN A 681 6.93 12.04 -14.51
C GLN A 681 6.14 12.05 -13.20
N ILE A 682 4.82 11.86 -13.27
CA ILE A 682 3.98 11.75 -12.07
C ILE A 682 4.36 10.54 -11.22
N LEU A 683 4.54 9.37 -11.84
CA LEU A 683 4.83 8.13 -11.13
C LEU A 683 6.22 8.11 -10.46
N TYR A 684 7.24 8.64 -11.14
CA TYR A 684 8.64 8.51 -10.72
C TYR A 684 9.23 9.77 -10.08
N GLU A 685 8.67 10.95 -10.29
CA GLU A 685 9.19 12.19 -9.69
C GLU A 685 8.25 12.71 -8.61
N VAL A 686 7.00 13.02 -8.98
CA VAL A 686 5.98 13.62 -8.08
C VAL A 686 5.65 12.69 -6.90
N PHE A 687 5.51 11.40 -7.18
CA PHE A 687 5.10 10.40 -6.19
C PHE A 687 6.24 9.53 -5.65
N SER A 688 7.49 9.82 -6.00
CA SER A 688 8.67 9.08 -5.51
C SER A 688 8.77 9.03 -3.98
N GLY A 689 8.47 10.13 -3.29
CA GLY A 689 8.49 10.20 -1.82
C GLY A 689 7.39 9.37 -1.15
N GLN A 690 6.27 9.14 -1.83
CA GLN A 690 5.17 8.30 -1.35
C GLN A 690 5.43 6.79 -1.55
N LYS A 691 6.35 6.39 -2.45
CA LYS A 691 6.83 5.00 -2.54
C LYS A 691 7.58 4.57 -1.28
N THR A 692 8.34 5.48 -0.65
CA THR A 692 9.05 5.21 0.61
C THR A 692 8.16 5.11 1.85
N SER A 693 6.92 5.60 1.80
CA SER A 693 5.98 5.59 2.92
C SER A 693 4.91 4.50 2.85
N GLY A 694 4.94 3.63 1.83
CA GLY A 694 3.98 2.52 1.69
C GLY A 694 2.54 2.93 1.39
N ILE A 695 2.30 4.08 0.76
CA ILE A 695 0.94 4.59 0.48
C ILE A 695 0.41 4.18 -0.91
N PHE A 696 1.23 3.58 -1.78
CA PHE A 696 0.75 2.97 -3.03
C PHE A 696 0.16 1.56 -2.80
#